data_AF-A0A1N7P561-F1
#
_entry.id   AF-A0A1N7P561-F1
#
_cell.length_a   1.000
_cell.length_b   1.000
_cell.length_c   1.000
_cell.angle_alpha   90.00
_cell.angle_beta   90.00
_cell.angle_gamma   90.00
#
_symmetry.space_group_name_H-M   'P 1'
#
loop_
_entity.id
_entity.type
_entity.pdbx_description
1 polymer ?
#
loop_
_entity_poly.entity_id
_entity_poly.type
_entity_poly.pdbx_seq_one_letter_code
_entity_poly.pdbx_strand_id
1 'polypeptide(L)'
;MNIYQDYIQEIEERKNQGLHPKPIDGAELLSEIISQIKDNDNEYRSDSLKFFIYNALPGTTSAAGVKAQFLKEIILGESLVKEITPAFAFELLSHMKGGPSIEALLDLALGTDENIAKEAATVLKTQVFLYEADTDRLKEAFNNGNEIAKEIIESYAQAEFFTKLPEAAEEIKVVTYIAGEGDISTDLLSPGNQAHSRSDRELHGKCMMTPEAQKEIQALQAQHPDKSVMLIAEKGTMGVGSSRMSGVNNVALWTGKQASPYIPFVNFAPIVGGTNGISPIFLTTVDVTGGIGIDLQNWVKKLDAEGNVIRNENNEPILEEVYSVATGTVLTINTKTKKLYNGDQELKDISKSFTPQKMEFIKAGGSYAIVFGKKLQTWASNILGIEIPTVYAPSKEITKEGVGLTAVEKIFNKNAVGLAPGKVLHAGSDVRVEVNIVGSQDTTGLMTAQELESMAATVISPIVDGAYQSGCHTASVWDKKAQANIPRLMKFMNDFGLITARDPKGEYHAMTDVIHKVLNDITIDEWAIIIGGDSHTRMSKGVAFGADSGTVALALATGEASMPIPESVKVTFKGDMKQHMDFRDVVHATQLQMLQQFGGENVFQGRIIEVHIGTLPADQAFTFTDWTAEMKAKASICISEDDTLIESLEIAKGRIQIMIDKGMDNHNQVLQGLINKANKRITEIKSGEKPALTPDSNASYYAEVVVDLDIIVEPMIADPDVNNEDVSKRYTHDTIRDLTFYGGDKKVDLGFVGSCMVHKGDLKIVSQMLRNIERKNGKVEFSAPLVVAAPTYNIIDELKAEGDWELLEKYSGFEFNDNAPKGAARTEYENMMYLERPGCNLCMGNQEKAEKGDTVLATSTRLFQGRVVEDSERKKGESLLASTPVVVLSAIMGRIPNIEEYKEAVEGIDLTTFVPSIKELVTVGH
;
A
#
# COMPACT_ATOMS: atom_id res chain seq x y z
N MET A 1 15.96 8.50 -36.56
CA MET A 1 14.72 9.17 -36.09
C MET A 1 15.16 10.37 -35.27
N ASN A 2 14.42 11.48 -35.35
CA ASN A 2 14.73 12.70 -34.60
C ASN A 2 13.88 12.68 -33.32
N ILE A 3 14.49 12.37 -32.18
CA ILE A 3 13.81 12.18 -30.88
C ILE A 3 12.97 13.40 -30.46
N TYR A 4 13.41 14.61 -30.83
CA TYR A 4 12.64 15.83 -30.58
C TYR A 4 11.36 15.89 -31.41
N GLN A 5 11.43 15.49 -32.69
CA GLN A 5 10.24 15.45 -33.55
C GLN A 5 9.25 14.38 -33.10
N ASP A 6 9.75 13.24 -32.61
CA ASP A 6 8.90 12.20 -32.00
C ASP A 6 8.18 12.75 -30.75
N TYR A 7 8.86 13.58 -29.96
CA TYR A 7 8.25 14.26 -28.80
C TYR A 7 7.21 15.32 -29.21
N ILE A 8 7.47 16.13 -30.25
CA ILE A 8 6.48 17.07 -30.79
C ILE A 8 5.24 16.34 -31.32
N GLN A 9 5.43 15.18 -31.97
CA GLN A 9 4.32 14.34 -32.39
C GLN A 9 3.52 13.82 -31.18
N GLU A 10 4.19 13.33 -30.13
CA GLU A 10 3.52 12.89 -28.90
C GLU A 10 2.70 14.03 -28.28
N ILE A 11 3.21 15.27 -28.28
CA ILE A 11 2.48 16.44 -27.78
C ILE A 11 1.17 16.66 -28.55
N GLU A 12 1.19 16.62 -29.88
CA GLU A 12 -0.03 16.81 -30.67
C GLU A 12 -1.02 15.62 -30.50
N GLU A 13 -0.52 14.39 -30.33
CA GLU A 13 -1.35 13.22 -30.00
C GLU A 13 -2.00 13.34 -28.62
N ARG A 14 -1.27 13.83 -27.61
CA ARG A 14 -1.77 14.07 -26.25
C ARG A 14 -2.78 15.21 -26.20
N LYS A 15 -2.57 16.26 -26.98
CA LYS A 15 -3.47 17.40 -27.09
C LYS A 15 -4.85 17.01 -27.61
N ASN A 16 -4.94 16.02 -28.52
CA ASN A 16 -6.24 15.46 -28.97
C ASN A 16 -7.02 14.79 -27.84
N GLN A 17 -6.35 14.38 -26.76
CA GLN A 17 -6.96 13.83 -25.55
C GLN A 17 -7.18 14.92 -24.49
N GLY A 18 -6.80 16.18 -24.75
CA GLY A 18 -6.81 17.28 -23.78
C GLY A 18 -5.77 17.11 -22.69
N LEU A 19 -4.57 16.61 -23.02
CA LEU A 19 -3.43 16.45 -22.11
C LEU A 19 -2.30 17.41 -22.48
N HIS A 20 -1.49 17.78 -21.50
CA HIS A 20 -0.26 18.53 -21.68
C HIS A 20 0.89 17.63 -22.15
N PRO A 21 2.03 18.22 -22.58
CA PRO A 21 3.25 17.45 -22.87
C PRO A 21 3.62 16.54 -21.70
N LYS A 22 3.98 15.28 -22.02
CA LYS A 22 4.46 14.36 -20.99
C LYS A 22 5.75 14.91 -20.37
N PRO A 23 5.91 14.85 -19.03
CA PRO A 23 7.16 15.28 -18.39
C PRO A 23 8.37 14.50 -18.90
N ILE A 24 9.50 15.20 -19.05
CA ILE A 24 10.73 14.66 -19.62
C ILE A 24 11.56 14.00 -18.50
N ASP A 25 11.74 12.68 -18.57
CA ASP A 25 12.53 11.85 -17.64
C ASP A 25 13.82 11.29 -18.27
N GLY A 26 13.94 11.34 -19.61
CA GLY A 26 15.06 10.80 -20.38
C GLY A 26 16.17 11.82 -20.71
N ALA A 27 17.42 11.44 -20.48
CA ALA A 27 18.61 12.24 -20.81
C ALA A 27 18.75 12.51 -22.31
N GLU A 28 18.38 11.56 -23.17
CA GLU A 28 18.54 11.68 -24.63
C GLU A 28 17.74 12.86 -25.19
N LEU A 29 16.43 12.92 -24.89
CA LEU A 29 15.56 14.01 -25.32
C LEU A 29 16.01 15.34 -24.72
N LEU A 30 16.36 15.36 -23.43
CA LEU A 30 16.74 16.60 -22.78
C LEU A 30 18.09 17.14 -23.30
N SER A 31 19.01 16.27 -23.68
CA SER A 31 20.29 16.67 -24.30
C SER A 31 20.09 17.32 -25.66
N GLU A 32 19.16 16.80 -26.47
CA GLU A 32 18.77 17.41 -27.74
C GLU A 32 18.12 18.79 -27.53
N ILE A 33 17.23 18.90 -26.54
CA ILE A 33 16.65 20.19 -26.12
C ILE A 33 17.74 21.20 -25.70
N ILE A 34 18.73 20.76 -24.91
CA ILE A 34 19.86 21.61 -24.49
C ILE A 34 20.69 22.06 -25.70
N SER A 35 20.94 21.17 -26.66
CA SER A 35 21.64 21.50 -27.91
C SER A 35 20.92 22.61 -28.68
N GLN A 36 19.60 22.51 -28.81
CA GLN A 36 18.76 23.54 -29.44
C GLN A 36 18.71 24.85 -28.65
N ILE A 37 18.82 24.82 -27.32
CA ILE A 37 18.92 26.03 -26.49
C ILE A 37 20.24 26.76 -26.73
N LYS A 38 21.34 26.02 -26.89
CA LYS A 38 22.68 26.56 -27.17
C LYS A 38 22.78 27.18 -28.57
N ASP A 39 21.99 26.71 -29.53
CA ASP A 39 21.88 27.29 -30.87
C ASP A 39 20.85 28.43 -30.91
N ASN A 40 21.33 29.68 -30.88
CA ASN A 40 20.48 30.88 -30.83
C ASN A 40 19.56 31.04 -32.06
N ASP A 41 19.92 30.46 -33.20
CA ASP A 41 19.17 30.58 -34.46
C ASP A 41 18.21 29.39 -34.68
N ASN A 42 18.13 28.46 -33.72
CA ASN A 42 17.26 27.28 -33.83
C ASN A 42 15.78 27.67 -33.76
N GLU A 43 14.99 27.22 -34.74
CA GLU A 43 13.56 27.55 -34.85
C GLU A 43 12.73 27.06 -33.65
N TYR A 44 13.17 26.00 -32.97
CA TYR A 44 12.49 25.40 -31.82
C TYR A 44 12.97 25.93 -30.46
N ARG A 45 13.97 26.82 -30.44
CA ARG A 45 14.63 27.29 -29.21
C ARG A 45 13.67 27.78 -28.14
N SER A 46 12.62 28.51 -28.53
CA SER A 46 11.65 29.07 -27.58
C SER A 46 10.86 28.00 -26.83
N ASP A 47 10.44 26.94 -27.52
CA ASP A 47 9.71 25.84 -26.90
C ASP A 47 10.64 24.92 -26.13
N SER A 48 11.86 24.69 -26.65
CA SER A 48 12.92 23.96 -25.94
C SER A 48 13.29 24.60 -24.61
N LEU A 49 13.36 25.93 -24.53
CA LEU A 49 13.51 26.66 -23.26
C LEU A 49 12.35 26.38 -22.30
N LYS A 50 11.09 26.40 -22.77
CA LYS A 50 9.93 26.11 -21.91
C LYS A 50 9.96 24.66 -21.40
N PHE A 51 10.29 23.70 -22.27
CA PHE A 51 10.37 22.29 -21.89
C PHE A 51 11.49 22.06 -20.85
N PHE A 52 12.66 22.66 -21.05
CA PHE A 52 13.77 22.57 -20.11
C PHE A 52 13.42 23.16 -18.73
N ILE A 53 12.80 24.34 -18.71
CA ILE A 53 12.48 25.06 -17.47
C ILE A 53 11.31 24.41 -16.72
N TYR A 54 10.21 24.11 -17.40
CA TYR A 54 8.93 23.77 -16.77
C TYR A 54 8.48 22.32 -16.92
N ASN A 55 9.16 21.51 -17.75
CA ASN A 55 8.67 20.17 -18.08
C ASN A 55 9.70 19.03 -17.91
N ALA A 56 10.90 19.32 -17.40
CA ALA A 56 11.89 18.30 -17.06
C ALA A 56 11.76 17.87 -15.60
N LEU A 57 11.64 16.56 -15.36
CA LEU A 57 11.47 16.02 -14.01
C LEU A 57 12.77 16.13 -13.20
N PRO A 58 12.69 16.46 -11.90
CA PRO A 58 13.83 16.50 -10.98
C PRO A 58 14.16 15.09 -10.44
N GLY A 59 14.91 15.01 -9.33
CA GLY A 59 15.21 13.75 -8.66
C GLY A 59 16.36 12.97 -9.31
N THR A 60 16.27 11.64 -9.33
CA THR A 60 17.29 10.75 -9.92
C THR A 60 17.01 10.32 -11.36
N THR A 61 16.07 10.99 -12.04
CA THR A 61 15.84 10.72 -13.47
C THR A 61 17.09 11.05 -14.30
N SER A 62 17.28 10.35 -15.41
CA SER A 62 18.42 10.62 -16.30
C SER A 62 18.37 12.04 -16.89
N ALA A 63 17.17 12.59 -17.12
CA ALA A 63 16.97 14.00 -17.47
C ALA A 63 17.46 14.95 -16.36
N ALA A 64 17.18 14.68 -15.10
CA ALA A 64 17.67 15.50 -13.98
C ALA A 64 19.21 15.59 -13.97
N GLY A 65 19.91 14.50 -14.31
CA GLY A 65 21.37 14.49 -14.43
C GLY A 65 21.90 15.52 -15.43
N VAL A 66 21.43 15.48 -16.68
CA VAL A 66 21.88 16.42 -17.72
C VAL A 66 21.38 17.85 -17.47
N LYS A 67 20.21 18.02 -16.83
CA LYS A 67 19.69 19.33 -16.40
C LYS A 67 20.61 19.97 -15.37
N ALA A 68 20.94 19.25 -14.30
CA ALA A 68 21.79 19.77 -13.23
C ALA A 68 23.17 20.17 -13.76
N GLN A 69 23.77 19.33 -14.61
CA GLN A 69 25.05 19.63 -15.23
C GLN A 69 25.00 20.89 -16.11
N PHE A 70 23.98 21.05 -16.94
CA PHE A 70 23.85 22.24 -17.78
C PHE A 70 23.60 23.52 -16.96
N LEU A 71 22.81 23.44 -15.87
CA LEU A 71 22.64 24.56 -14.95
C LEU A 71 23.95 24.94 -14.26
N LYS A 72 24.78 23.95 -13.89
CA LYS A 72 26.12 24.17 -13.34
C LYS A 72 27.04 24.86 -14.36
N GLU A 73 27.04 24.44 -15.63
CA GLU A 73 27.79 25.12 -16.71
C GLU A 73 27.40 26.60 -16.84
N ILE A 74 26.11 26.92 -16.70
CA ILE A 74 25.61 28.30 -16.76
C ILE A 74 26.12 29.12 -15.56
N ILE A 75 26.12 28.53 -14.35
CA ILE A 75 26.61 29.19 -13.13
C ILE A 75 28.12 29.48 -13.24
N LEU A 76 28.89 28.54 -13.80
CA LEU A 76 30.34 28.69 -14.01
C LEU A 76 30.69 29.60 -15.20
N GLY A 77 29.69 30.02 -16.00
CA GLY A 77 29.90 30.83 -17.19
C GLY A 77 30.47 30.06 -18.38
N GLU A 78 30.48 28.72 -18.32
CA GLU A 78 30.92 27.83 -19.41
C GLU A 78 29.90 27.78 -20.55
N SER A 79 28.62 27.97 -20.21
CA SER A 79 27.51 28.09 -21.16
C SER A 79 26.73 29.38 -20.92
N LEU A 80 26.37 30.10 -22.00
CA LEU A 80 25.62 31.36 -21.90
C LEU A 80 24.22 31.20 -22.51
N VAL A 81 23.19 31.35 -21.68
CA VAL A 81 21.78 31.36 -22.10
C VAL A 81 21.13 32.64 -21.61
N LYS A 82 20.70 33.51 -22.53
CA LYS A 82 20.16 34.85 -22.20
C LYS A 82 19.00 34.80 -21.21
N GLU A 83 18.16 33.78 -21.32
CA GLU A 83 16.95 33.57 -20.53
C GLU A 83 17.21 32.91 -19.17
N ILE A 84 18.40 32.33 -18.96
CA ILE A 84 18.78 31.63 -17.72
C ILE A 84 20.04 32.28 -17.16
N THR A 85 19.85 33.23 -16.25
CA THR A 85 20.95 33.86 -15.50
C THR A 85 21.51 32.88 -14.46
N PRO A 86 22.75 33.08 -13.95
CA PRO A 86 23.28 32.26 -12.85
C PRO A 86 22.35 32.20 -11.63
N ALA A 87 21.75 33.34 -11.24
CA ALA A 87 20.78 33.39 -10.14
C ALA A 87 19.53 32.53 -10.42
N PHE A 88 19.01 32.57 -11.66
CA PHE A 88 17.87 31.72 -12.04
C PHE A 88 18.28 30.25 -12.14
N ALA A 89 19.52 29.94 -12.55
CA ALA A 89 20.03 28.57 -12.53
C ALA A 89 20.12 28.00 -11.11
N PHE A 90 20.55 28.80 -10.12
CA PHE A 90 20.48 28.42 -8.71
C PHE A 90 19.04 28.19 -8.23
N GLU A 91 18.09 29.04 -8.63
CA GLU A 91 16.67 28.82 -8.35
C GLU A 91 16.19 27.48 -8.92
N LEU A 92 16.49 27.19 -10.20
CA LEU A 92 16.12 25.91 -10.82
C LEU A 92 16.74 24.70 -10.11
N LEU A 93 18.03 24.77 -9.74
CA LEU A 93 18.69 23.73 -8.93
C LEU A 93 17.99 23.54 -7.58
N SER A 94 17.54 24.60 -6.92
CA SER A 94 16.84 24.53 -5.63
C SER A 94 15.50 23.78 -5.70
N HIS A 95 14.86 23.82 -6.87
CA HIS A 95 13.61 23.11 -7.14
C HIS A 95 13.82 21.66 -7.58
N MET A 96 15.06 21.24 -7.84
CA MET A 96 15.39 19.85 -8.16
C MET A 96 15.51 18.94 -6.93
N LYS A 97 15.60 19.54 -5.73
CA LYS A 97 15.47 18.92 -4.39
C LYS A 97 16.50 17.89 -3.95
N GLY A 98 17.14 17.15 -4.86
CA GLY A 98 17.99 16.01 -4.51
C GLY A 98 18.80 15.44 -5.68
N GLY A 99 19.73 14.52 -5.37
CA GLY A 99 20.45 13.74 -6.38
C GLY A 99 21.45 14.58 -7.18
N PRO A 100 21.40 14.57 -8.53
CA PRO A 100 22.35 15.32 -9.35
C PRO A 100 22.42 16.82 -9.05
N SER A 101 21.33 17.43 -8.56
CA SER A 101 21.37 18.83 -8.14
C SER A 101 22.20 19.04 -6.88
N ILE A 102 22.20 18.08 -5.94
CA ILE A 102 23.02 18.13 -4.72
C ILE A 102 24.48 17.95 -5.09
N GLU A 103 24.80 17.02 -5.98
CA GLU A 103 26.16 16.85 -6.50
C GLU A 103 26.68 18.16 -7.11
N ALA A 104 25.91 18.78 -8.01
CA ALA A 104 26.25 20.05 -8.63
C ALA A 104 26.41 21.18 -7.59
N LEU A 105 25.50 21.28 -6.62
CA LEU A 105 25.57 22.29 -5.57
C LEU A 105 26.76 22.08 -4.62
N LEU A 106 27.11 20.84 -4.28
CA LEU A 106 28.28 20.53 -3.47
C LEU A 106 29.58 20.86 -4.21
N ASP A 107 29.66 20.57 -5.51
CA ASP A 107 30.80 20.95 -6.34
C ASP A 107 31.01 22.47 -6.35
N LEU A 108 29.93 23.23 -6.43
CA LEU A 108 29.96 24.70 -6.41
C LEU A 108 30.28 25.24 -5.00
N ALA A 109 29.65 24.70 -3.96
CA ALA A 109 29.82 25.14 -2.57
C ALA A 109 31.23 24.85 -2.01
N LEU A 110 31.85 23.76 -2.46
CA LEU A 110 33.21 23.37 -2.07
C LEU A 110 34.27 23.83 -3.07
N GLY A 111 33.87 24.60 -4.09
CA GLY A 111 34.74 25.16 -5.12
C GLY A 111 35.58 26.36 -4.64
N THR A 112 36.35 26.94 -5.55
CA THR A 112 37.31 28.03 -5.24
C THR A 112 36.76 29.44 -5.41
N ASP A 113 35.65 29.62 -6.14
CA ASP A 113 35.01 30.93 -6.30
C ASP A 113 34.10 31.22 -5.10
N GLU A 114 34.50 32.17 -4.24
CA GLU A 114 33.80 32.46 -3.00
C GLU A 114 32.35 32.93 -3.19
N ASN A 115 32.03 33.64 -4.27
CA ASN A 115 30.67 34.16 -4.47
C ASN A 115 29.74 33.02 -4.88
N ILE A 116 30.17 32.22 -5.85
CA ILE A 116 29.45 31.02 -6.28
C ILE A 116 29.28 30.05 -5.12
N ALA A 117 30.34 29.84 -4.32
CA ALA A 117 30.31 28.94 -3.18
C ALA A 117 29.27 29.37 -2.13
N LYS A 118 29.17 30.67 -1.82
CA LYS A 118 28.18 31.22 -0.88
C LYS A 118 26.74 31.11 -1.40
N GLU A 119 26.52 31.34 -2.69
CA GLU A 119 25.20 31.17 -3.32
C GLU A 119 24.77 29.70 -3.32
N ALA A 120 25.68 28.79 -3.70
CA ALA A 120 25.44 27.35 -3.65
C ALA A 120 25.15 26.85 -2.24
N ALA A 121 25.91 27.33 -1.24
CA ALA A 121 25.67 27.03 0.17
C ALA A 121 24.30 27.52 0.65
N THR A 122 23.87 28.71 0.20
CA THR A 122 22.53 29.23 0.51
C THR A 122 21.44 28.31 -0.01
N VAL A 123 21.60 27.77 -1.23
CA VAL A 123 20.67 26.78 -1.77
C VAL A 123 20.76 25.46 -0.98
N LEU A 124 21.96 24.90 -0.72
CA LEU A 124 22.14 23.65 0.02
C LEU A 124 21.48 23.67 1.40
N LYS A 125 21.58 24.78 2.13
CA LYS A 125 20.94 24.97 3.45
C LYS A 125 19.42 24.79 3.43
N THR A 126 18.78 24.80 2.26
CA THR A 126 17.34 24.54 2.06
C THR A 126 17.00 23.11 1.60
N GLN A 127 18.02 22.29 1.33
CA GLN A 127 17.87 20.93 0.79
C GLN A 127 17.98 19.88 1.90
N VAL A 128 17.29 18.75 1.70
CA VAL A 128 17.18 17.69 2.71
C VAL A 128 17.50 16.28 2.18
N PHE A 129 17.46 16.06 0.86
CA PHE A 129 17.78 14.76 0.27
C PHE A 129 19.28 14.61 0.04
N LEU A 130 20.03 14.61 1.14
CA LEU A 130 21.46 14.32 1.17
C LEU A 130 21.64 12.91 1.75
N TYR A 131 22.37 12.07 1.01
CA TYR A 131 22.67 10.69 1.39
C TYR A 131 24.09 10.57 1.98
N GLU A 132 24.49 9.37 2.36
CA GLU A 132 25.80 9.10 2.99
C GLU A 132 26.96 9.67 2.15
N ALA A 133 26.93 9.48 0.82
CA ALA A 133 27.95 10.03 -0.08
C ALA A 133 28.04 11.57 -0.05
N ASP A 134 26.90 12.27 0.05
CA ASP A 134 26.85 13.74 0.09
C ASP A 134 27.32 14.28 1.45
N THR A 135 26.84 13.66 2.52
CA THR A 135 27.18 14.03 3.89
C THR A 135 28.65 13.73 4.21
N ASP A 136 29.22 12.66 3.67
CA ASP A 136 30.65 12.36 3.83
C ASP A 136 31.54 13.42 3.15
N ARG A 137 31.16 13.93 1.97
CA ARG A 137 31.86 15.06 1.32
C ARG A 137 31.86 16.31 2.20
N LEU A 138 30.71 16.66 2.79
CA LEU A 138 30.60 17.80 3.71
C LEU A 138 31.45 17.60 4.97
N LYS A 139 31.43 16.39 5.54
CA LYS A 139 32.23 16.03 6.70
C LYS A 139 33.72 16.14 6.42
N GLU A 140 34.19 15.64 5.28
CA GLU A 140 35.59 15.75 4.86
C GLU A 140 36.00 17.21 4.71
N ALA A 141 35.20 18.01 4.01
CA ALA A 141 35.46 19.44 3.83
C ALA A 141 35.51 20.20 5.17
N PHE A 142 34.58 19.90 6.09
CA PHE A 142 34.57 20.45 7.45
C PHE A 142 35.83 20.10 8.23
N ASN A 143 36.24 18.83 8.22
CA ASN A 143 37.47 18.37 8.89
C ASN A 143 38.73 19.01 8.31
N ASN A 144 38.70 19.41 7.04
CA ASN A 144 39.77 20.15 6.37
C ASN A 144 39.72 21.67 6.60
N GLY A 145 38.80 22.17 7.43
CA GLY A 145 38.69 23.58 7.80
C GLY A 145 37.95 24.46 6.78
N ASN A 146 37.10 23.89 5.93
CA ASN A 146 36.27 24.66 5.01
C ASN A 146 35.14 25.39 5.75
N GLU A 147 35.17 26.73 5.76
CA GLU A 147 34.18 27.56 6.45
C GLU A 147 32.76 27.43 5.86
N ILE A 148 32.63 27.24 4.53
CA ILE A 148 31.33 27.04 3.89
C ILE A 148 30.70 25.71 4.33
N ALA A 149 31.49 24.64 4.38
CA ALA A 149 31.04 23.35 4.88
C ALA A 149 30.58 23.44 6.34
N LYS A 150 31.34 24.16 7.18
CA LYS A 150 30.96 24.45 8.56
C LYS A 150 29.63 25.19 8.64
N GLU A 151 29.43 26.26 7.87
CA GLU A 151 28.16 26.99 7.87
C GLU A 151 26.97 26.13 7.43
N ILE A 152 27.15 25.24 6.46
CA ILE A 152 26.11 24.31 5.99
C ILE A 152 25.75 23.33 7.12
N ILE A 153 26.74 22.75 7.78
CA ILE A 153 26.54 21.80 8.89
C ILE A 153 25.87 22.50 10.08
N GLU A 154 26.28 23.72 10.45
CA GLU A 154 25.63 24.51 11.50
C GLU A 154 24.16 24.80 11.18
N SER A 155 23.86 25.13 9.91
CA SER A 155 22.49 25.34 9.43
C SER A 155 21.64 24.07 9.52
N TYR A 156 22.19 22.91 9.17
CA TYR A 156 21.51 21.62 9.32
C TYR A 156 21.29 21.22 10.79
N ALA A 157 22.23 21.50 11.68
CA ALA A 157 22.05 21.25 13.12
C ALA A 157 20.91 22.09 13.72
N GLN A 158 20.71 23.31 13.22
CA GLN A 158 19.57 24.18 13.56
C GLN A 158 18.31 23.90 12.73
N ALA A 159 18.37 22.93 11.81
CA ALA A 159 17.32 22.59 10.85
C ALA A 159 16.69 23.82 10.17
N GLU A 160 17.54 24.74 9.68
CA GLU A 160 17.08 26.00 9.09
C GLU A 160 16.20 25.82 7.86
N PHE A 161 16.36 24.72 7.12
CA PHE A 161 15.47 24.32 6.01
C PHE A 161 14.00 24.17 6.45
N PHE A 162 13.75 23.93 7.75
CA PHE A 162 12.41 23.81 8.32
C PHE A 162 12.03 25.04 9.16
N THR A 163 12.93 25.54 10.02
CA THR A 163 12.60 26.65 10.92
C THR A 163 12.39 27.98 10.19
N LYS A 164 12.97 28.15 8.99
CA LYS A 164 12.76 29.33 8.15
C LYS A 164 11.53 29.23 7.23
N LEU A 165 10.82 28.09 7.22
CA LEU A 165 9.56 27.98 6.47
C LEU A 165 8.47 28.83 7.13
N PRO A 166 7.52 29.37 6.34
CA PRO A 166 6.32 30.01 6.89
C PRO A 166 5.57 29.07 7.84
N GLU A 167 4.96 29.61 8.89
CA GLU A 167 4.07 28.84 9.75
C GLU A 167 2.81 28.39 9.01
N ALA A 168 2.22 27.27 9.45
CA ALA A 168 0.95 26.80 8.91
C ALA A 168 -0.15 27.85 9.14
N ALA A 169 -1.03 28.02 8.15
CA ALA A 169 -2.12 28.99 8.24
C ALA A 169 -3.03 28.72 9.45
N GLU A 170 -3.33 29.75 10.24
CA GLU A 170 -4.23 29.64 11.39
C GLU A 170 -5.65 29.30 10.95
N GLU A 171 -6.13 29.92 9.85
CA GLU A 171 -7.44 29.68 9.26
C GLU A 171 -7.32 29.20 7.81
N ILE A 172 -7.99 28.09 7.51
CA ILE A 172 -8.09 27.52 6.16
C ILE A 172 -9.58 27.48 5.80
N LYS A 173 -9.95 28.29 4.81
CA LYS A 173 -11.33 28.28 4.26
C LYS A 173 -11.48 27.12 3.29
N VAL A 174 -12.55 26.35 3.47
CA VAL A 174 -12.88 25.23 2.60
C VAL A 174 -14.30 25.33 2.05
N VAL A 175 -14.51 24.75 0.87
CA VAL A 175 -15.83 24.48 0.30
C VAL A 175 -16.01 22.98 0.15
N THR A 176 -17.14 22.44 0.59
CA THR A 176 -17.39 20.99 0.59
C THR A 176 -17.81 20.49 -0.79
N TYR A 177 -17.40 19.26 -1.12
CA TYR A 177 -17.90 18.49 -2.26
C TYR A 177 -18.12 17.04 -1.84
N ILE A 178 -19.38 16.61 -1.79
CA ILE A 178 -19.74 15.21 -1.48
C ILE A 178 -19.44 14.36 -2.71
N ALA A 179 -18.46 13.47 -2.58
CA ALA A 179 -18.06 12.58 -3.65
C ALA A 179 -18.92 11.31 -3.75
N GLY A 180 -19.63 10.95 -2.67
CA GLY A 180 -20.52 9.81 -2.61
C GLY A 180 -21.08 9.60 -1.21
N GLU A 181 -22.17 8.82 -1.12
CA GLU A 181 -22.75 8.35 0.14
C GLU A 181 -22.29 6.91 0.42
N GLY A 182 -21.93 6.62 1.68
CA GLY A 182 -21.28 5.37 2.09
C GLY A 182 -19.76 5.41 2.00
N ASP A 183 -19.13 4.25 2.20
CA ASP A 183 -17.68 4.12 2.14
C ASP A 183 -17.16 4.45 0.72
N ILE A 184 -16.27 5.44 0.60
CA ILE A 184 -15.62 5.77 -0.67
C ILE A 184 -14.35 4.94 -0.80
N SER A 185 -14.33 4.03 -1.77
CA SER A 185 -13.15 3.20 -2.02
C SER A 185 -12.07 3.95 -2.80
N THR A 186 -10.81 3.53 -2.65
CA THR A 186 -9.72 4.03 -3.50
C THR A 186 -9.87 3.60 -4.97
N ASP A 187 -10.73 2.60 -5.27
CA ASP A 187 -11.10 2.25 -6.65
C ASP A 187 -11.99 3.34 -7.29
N LEU A 188 -12.80 4.09 -6.54
CA LEU A 188 -13.54 5.26 -7.09
C LEU A 188 -12.58 6.41 -7.46
N LEU A 189 -11.58 6.65 -6.62
CA LEU A 189 -10.61 7.74 -6.79
C LEU A 189 -9.51 7.40 -7.82
N SER A 190 -9.21 6.12 -7.98
CA SER A 190 -8.18 5.60 -8.88
C SER A 190 -8.53 4.17 -9.30
N PRO A 191 -9.37 3.98 -10.34
CA PRO A 191 -9.84 2.67 -10.79
C PRO A 191 -8.74 1.66 -11.13
N GLY A 192 -8.93 0.39 -10.72
CA GLY A 192 -7.97 -0.69 -10.94
C GLY A 192 -7.64 -0.95 -12.41
N ASN A 193 -8.64 -0.92 -13.30
CA ASN A 193 -8.46 -1.10 -14.75
C ASN A 193 -7.62 0.02 -15.41
N GLN A 194 -7.46 1.16 -14.74
CA GLN A 194 -6.60 2.27 -15.18
C GLN A 194 -5.21 2.24 -14.55
N ALA A 195 -4.82 1.18 -13.83
CA ALA A 195 -3.54 1.10 -13.12
C ALA A 195 -2.30 1.35 -14.02
N HIS A 196 -2.39 0.99 -15.30
CA HIS A 196 -1.33 1.19 -16.29
C HIS A 196 -0.92 2.66 -16.50
N SER A 197 -1.81 3.62 -16.17
CA SER A 197 -1.59 5.05 -16.37
C SER A 197 -1.09 5.77 -15.11
N ARG A 198 -1.00 5.10 -13.94
CA ARG A 198 -0.71 5.75 -12.64
C ARG A 198 0.56 6.58 -12.59
N SER A 199 1.58 6.23 -13.36
CA SER A 199 2.83 6.99 -13.45
C SER A 199 2.71 8.26 -14.30
N ASP A 200 1.69 8.37 -15.15
CA ASP A 200 1.31 9.59 -15.84
C ASP A 200 0.18 10.27 -15.04
N ARG A 201 0.56 11.10 -14.06
CA ARG A 201 -0.36 11.70 -13.08
C ARG A 201 -1.50 12.47 -13.74
N GLU A 202 -1.23 13.17 -14.83
CA GLU A 202 -2.24 13.93 -15.56
C GLU A 202 -3.24 13.01 -16.27
N LEU A 203 -2.74 12.02 -17.02
CA LEU A 203 -3.59 11.04 -17.70
C LEU A 203 -4.44 10.26 -16.68
N HIS A 204 -3.81 9.81 -15.60
CA HIS A 204 -4.50 9.09 -14.53
C HIS A 204 -5.49 9.97 -13.77
N GLY A 205 -5.24 11.27 -13.65
CA GLY A 205 -6.17 12.23 -13.05
C GLY A 205 -7.56 12.17 -13.67
N LYS A 206 -7.66 11.91 -14.98
CA LYS A 206 -8.94 11.85 -15.70
C LYS A 206 -9.85 10.70 -15.30
N CYS A 207 -9.33 9.68 -14.62
CA CYS A 207 -10.16 8.56 -14.15
C CYS A 207 -10.69 8.73 -12.72
N MET A 208 -10.39 9.84 -12.04
CA MET A 208 -10.93 10.14 -10.72
C MET A 208 -12.42 10.48 -10.82
N MET A 209 -13.31 9.61 -10.35
CA MET A 209 -14.77 9.82 -10.45
C MET A 209 -15.25 10.05 -11.90
N THR A 210 -16.47 10.55 -12.08
CA THR A 210 -17.04 10.87 -13.39
C THR A 210 -16.52 12.20 -13.94
N PRO A 211 -16.45 12.39 -15.28
CA PRO A 211 -16.10 13.68 -15.88
C PRO A 211 -17.01 14.84 -15.45
N GLU A 212 -18.27 14.56 -15.14
CA GLU A 212 -19.23 15.54 -14.63
C GLU A 212 -18.81 16.03 -13.24
N ALA A 213 -18.46 15.11 -12.33
CA ALA A 213 -17.99 15.44 -11.00
C ALA A 213 -16.69 16.25 -11.03
N GLN A 214 -15.75 15.91 -11.92
CA GLN A 214 -14.51 16.67 -12.13
C GLN A 214 -14.80 18.12 -12.55
N LYS A 215 -15.76 18.34 -13.46
CA LYS A 215 -16.17 19.69 -13.89
C LYS A 215 -16.84 20.47 -12.76
N GLU A 216 -17.63 19.81 -11.92
CA GLU A 216 -18.24 20.44 -10.75
C GLU A 216 -17.18 20.91 -9.74
N ILE A 217 -16.16 20.08 -9.48
CA ILE A 217 -15.01 20.45 -8.63
C ILE A 217 -14.30 21.69 -9.19
N GLN A 218 -13.99 21.70 -10.49
CA GLN A 218 -13.36 22.85 -11.14
C GLN A 218 -14.24 24.11 -11.08
N ALA A 219 -15.56 23.96 -11.27
CA ALA A 219 -16.50 25.07 -11.17
C ALA A 219 -16.54 25.64 -9.74
N LEU A 220 -16.50 24.78 -8.71
CA LEU A 220 -16.42 25.21 -7.32
C LEU A 220 -15.11 25.96 -7.02
N GLN A 221 -13.97 25.48 -7.53
CA GLN A 221 -12.69 26.19 -7.39
C GLN A 221 -12.74 27.57 -8.04
N ALA A 222 -13.31 27.67 -9.25
CA ALA A 222 -13.45 28.95 -9.94
C ALA A 222 -14.41 29.92 -9.21
N GLN A 223 -15.46 29.40 -8.57
CA GLN A 223 -16.39 30.19 -7.76
C GLN A 223 -15.80 30.62 -6.41
N HIS A 224 -14.81 29.87 -5.90
CA HIS A 224 -14.19 30.09 -4.59
C HIS A 224 -12.66 30.08 -4.66
N PRO A 225 -12.02 31.04 -5.36
CA PRO A 225 -10.57 31.04 -5.58
C PRO A 225 -9.75 31.24 -4.30
N ASP A 226 -10.37 31.72 -3.22
CA ASP A 226 -9.77 31.89 -1.90
C ASP A 226 -9.94 30.66 -0.97
N LYS A 227 -10.56 29.57 -1.46
CA LYS A 227 -10.91 28.40 -0.64
C LYS A 227 -10.37 27.11 -1.26
N SER A 228 -10.07 26.14 -0.41
CA SER A 228 -9.71 24.78 -0.84
C SER A 228 -10.98 23.92 -0.95
N VAL A 229 -11.03 22.98 -1.89
CA VAL A 229 -12.13 22.02 -1.97
C VAL A 229 -11.87 20.86 -1.00
N MET A 230 -12.82 20.57 -0.12
CA MET A 230 -12.80 19.40 0.75
C MET A 230 -13.67 18.29 0.16
N LEU A 231 -13.05 17.17 -0.20
CA LEU A 231 -13.74 16.01 -0.76
C LEU A 231 -14.32 15.13 0.36
N ILE A 232 -15.60 14.76 0.28
CA ILE A 232 -16.32 14.12 1.40
C ILE A 232 -16.94 12.77 1.04
N ALA A 233 -16.75 11.79 1.92
CA ALA A 233 -17.54 10.55 1.98
C ALA A 233 -18.66 10.72 3.00
N GLU A 234 -19.89 10.91 2.53
CA GLU A 234 -21.05 11.20 3.38
C GLU A 234 -21.63 9.90 3.94
N LYS A 235 -21.93 9.85 5.23
CA LYS A 235 -22.35 8.63 5.97
C LYS A 235 -21.39 7.43 5.81
N GLY A 236 -20.13 7.68 5.49
CA GLY A 236 -19.13 6.63 5.30
C GLY A 236 -17.71 7.04 5.66
N THR A 237 -16.80 6.10 5.46
CA THR A 237 -15.36 6.29 5.62
C THR A 237 -14.71 6.62 4.28
N MET A 238 -13.85 7.63 4.24
CA MET A 238 -13.08 7.98 3.04
C MET A 238 -11.88 7.04 2.85
N GLY A 239 -11.67 6.58 1.62
CA GLY A 239 -10.44 5.92 1.18
C GLY A 239 -10.33 4.45 1.61
N VAL A 240 -11.42 3.69 1.68
CA VAL A 240 -11.35 2.26 2.03
C VAL A 240 -10.72 1.41 0.90
N GLY A 241 -10.14 0.27 1.26
CA GLY A 241 -9.58 -0.70 0.29
C GLY A 241 -8.08 -0.56 0.05
N SER A 242 -7.69 -0.39 -1.22
CA SER A 242 -6.30 -0.50 -1.68
C SER A 242 -5.40 0.66 -1.21
N SER A 243 -4.13 0.37 -0.94
CA SER A 243 -3.10 1.35 -0.52
C SER A 243 -2.54 2.25 -1.63
N ARG A 244 -3.19 2.27 -2.80
CA ARG A 244 -2.68 2.96 -4.00
C ARG A 244 -2.56 4.47 -3.76
N MET A 245 -1.33 4.98 -3.81
CA MET A 245 -1.04 6.41 -3.66
C MET A 245 -1.72 7.27 -4.75
N SER A 246 -1.97 6.69 -5.93
CA SER A 246 -2.70 7.33 -7.02
C SER A 246 -4.07 7.87 -6.63
N GLY A 247 -4.75 7.29 -5.63
CA GLY A 247 -6.00 7.82 -5.10
C GLY A 247 -5.82 9.22 -4.50
N VAL A 248 -4.81 9.40 -3.64
CA VAL A 248 -4.49 10.71 -3.05
C VAL A 248 -3.86 11.64 -4.07
N ASN A 249 -3.00 11.14 -4.97
CA ASN A 249 -2.43 11.96 -6.04
C ASN A 249 -3.52 12.56 -6.94
N ASN A 250 -4.56 11.79 -7.27
CA ASN A 250 -5.70 12.31 -8.01
C ASN A 250 -6.45 13.38 -7.22
N VAL A 251 -6.75 13.13 -5.93
CA VAL A 251 -7.39 14.15 -5.08
C VAL A 251 -6.54 15.42 -5.04
N ALA A 252 -5.23 15.32 -4.81
CA ALA A 252 -4.32 16.46 -4.77
C ALA A 252 -4.22 17.17 -6.14
N LEU A 253 -4.22 16.44 -7.25
CA LEU A 253 -4.20 17.03 -8.59
C LEU A 253 -5.44 17.90 -8.83
N TRP A 254 -6.61 17.43 -8.40
CA TRP A 254 -7.88 18.12 -8.64
C TRP A 254 -8.23 19.17 -7.59
N THR A 255 -7.87 18.98 -6.32
CA THR A 255 -8.31 19.87 -5.22
C THR A 255 -7.16 20.54 -4.47
N GLY A 256 -5.92 20.04 -4.62
CA GLY A 256 -4.73 20.51 -3.92
C GLY A 256 -4.02 21.68 -4.60
N LYS A 257 -2.78 21.92 -4.20
CA LYS A 257 -1.93 23.02 -4.68
C LYS A 257 -0.73 22.49 -5.44
N GLN A 258 -0.31 23.16 -6.51
CA GLN A 258 0.90 22.79 -7.23
C GLN A 258 2.14 23.02 -6.34
N ALA A 259 3.01 22.02 -6.22
CA ALA A 259 4.17 22.06 -5.34
C ALA A 259 5.28 22.99 -5.85
N SER A 260 5.46 23.08 -7.17
CA SER A 260 6.41 23.98 -7.81
C SER A 260 5.92 24.32 -9.23
N PRO A 261 6.09 25.57 -9.70
CA PRO A 261 5.81 25.91 -11.09
C PRO A 261 6.73 25.17 -12.08
N TYR A 262 7.88 24.68 -11.63
CA TYR A 262 8.88 23.99 -12.46
C TYR A 262 8.72 22.47 -12.48
N ILE A 263 7.80 21.93 -11.68
CA ILE A 263 7.53 20.50 -11.58
C ILE A 263 6.07 20.27 -11.99
N PRO A 264 5.83 19.66 -13.16
CA PRO A 264 4.47 19.49 -13.68
C PRO A 264 3.73 18.36 -12.94
N PHE A 265 2.43 18.55 -12.70
CA PHE A 265 1.48 17.55 -12.18
C PHE A 265 1.83 16.95 -10.80
N VAL A 266 2.64 17.64 -10.01
CA VAL A 266 2.91 17.31 -8.61
C VAL A 266 2.19 18.32 -7.73
N ASN A 267 1.07 17.89 -7.14
CA ASN A 267 0.29 18.69 -6.21
C ASN A 267 0.33 18.10 -4.81
N PHE A 268 0.10 18.94 -3.81
CA PHE A 268 0.15 18.61 -2.39
C PHE A 268 -1.01 19.27 -1.63
N ALA A 269 -1.09 19.00 -0.33
CA ALA A 269 -2.10 19.54 0.59
C ALA A 269 -3.57 19.28 0.20
N PRO A 270 -3.97 18.04 -0.18
CA PRO A 270 -5.38 17.69 -0.35
C PRO A 270 -6.14 17.77 1.00
N ILE A 271 -7.43 18.12 0.95
CA ILE A 271 -8.30 18.10 2.13
C ILE A 271 -9.44 17.11 1.89
N VAL A 272 -9.60 16.15 2.80
CA VAL A 272 -10.63 15.11 2.73
C VAL A 272 -11.38 14.96 4.04
N GLY A 273 -12.65 14.60 3.96
CA GLY A 273 -13.51 14.32 5.11
C GLY A 273 -14.29 13.03 4.92
N GLY A 274 -14.60 12.35 6.02
CA GLY A 274 -15.58 11.27 6.03
C GLY A 274 -16.44 11.37 7.27
N THR A 275 -17.72 11.08 7.16
CA THR A 275 -18.63 11.04 8.31
C THR A 275 -18.12 10.08 9.39
N ASN A 276 -17.61 8.91 8.96
CA ASN A 276 -17.04 7.87 9.82
C ASN A 276 -15.50 7.88 9.79
N GLY A 277 -14.90 9.04 9.56
CA GLY A 277 -13.45 9.20 9.47
C GLY A 277 -12.83 8.79 8.14
N ILE A 278 -11.51 8.61 8.17
CA ILE A 278 -10.67 8.28 7.02
C ILE A 278 -10.01 6.92 7.29
N SER A 279 -9.88 6.06 6.28
CA SER A 279 -9.21 4.78 6.45
C SER A 279 -7.73 4.98 6.85
N PRO A 280 -7.15 4.13 7.73
CA PRO A 280 -5.83 4.40 8.29
C PRO A 280 -4.68 4.52 7.27
N ILE A 281 -4.68 3.72 6.21
CA ILE A 281 -3.65 3.78 5.16
C ILE A 281 -3.83 5.06 4.34
N PHE A 282 -5.07 5.35 3.91
CA PHE A 282 -5.36 6.55 3.13
C PHE A 282 -5.07 7.83 3.90
N LEU A 283 -5.37 7.86 5.21
CA LEU A 283 -5.02 8.97 6.09
C LEU A 283 -3.51 9.19 6.16
N THR A 284 -2.71 8.12 6.30
CA THR A 284 -1.25 8.23 6.23
C THR A 284 -0.82 8.83 4.90
N THR A 285 -1.38 8.40 3.77
CA THR A 285 -1.07 8.97 2.44
C THR A 285 -1.46 10.46 2.32
N VAL A 286 -2.58 10.87 2.90
CA VAL A 286 -2.98 12.28 2.98
C VAL A 286 -1.98 13.06 3.84
N ASP A 287 -1.60 12.54 5.01
CA ASP A 287 -0.66 13.20 5.93
C ASP A 287 0.74 13.37 5.28
N VAL A 288 1.27 12.35 4.58
CA VAL A 288 2.59 12.43 3.93
C VAL A 288 2.65 13.41 2.77
N THR A 289 1.51 13.74 2.15
CA THR A 289 1.39 14.77 1.10
C THR A 289 1.08 16.16 1.67
N GLY A 290 1.20 16.35 2.99
CA GLY A 290 0.90 17.62 3.67
C GLY A 290 -0.59 17.97 3.68
N GLY A 291 -1.45 16.98 3.42
CA GLY A 291 -2.91 17.12 3.41
C GLY A 291 -3.53 17.06 4.80
N ILE A 292 -4.86 17.24 4.83
CA ILE A 292 -5.67 17.23 6.06
C ILE A 292 -6.82 16.23 5.87
N GLY A 293 -6.83 15.19 6.70
CA GLY A 293 -7.96 14.26 6.82
C GLY A 293 -8.80 14.57 8.05
N ILE A 294 -10.12 14.67 7.90
CA ILE A 294 -11.06 15.05 8.96
C ILE A 294 -12.08 13.92 9.23
N ASP A 295 -12.20 13.55 10.51
CA ASP A 295 -13.31 12.75 11.03
C ASP A 295 -14.47 13.67 11.37
N LEU A 296 -15.45 13.74 10.46
CA LEU A 296 -16.53 14.73 10.52
C LEU A 296 -17.49 14.40 11.66
N GLN A 297 -17.93 13.15 11.79
CA GLN A 297 -18.97 12.75 12.73
C GLN A 297 -20.23 13.63 12.62
N ASN A 298 -20.57 14.04 11.40
CA ASN A 298 -21.74 14.87 11.11
C ASN A 298 -23.07 14.12 11.23
N TRP A 299 -23.01 12.79 11.41
CA TRP A 299 -24.14 11.94 11.75
C TRP A 299 -23.86 11.18 13.05
N VAL A 300 -24.85 11.14 13.95
CA VAL A 300 -24.73 10.44 15.24
C VAL A 300 -25.91 9.49 15.48
N LYS A 301 -25.70 8.46 16.31
CA LYS A 301 -26.78 7.54 16.71
C LYS A 301 -27.80 8.30 17.55
N LYS A 302 -29.06 8.21 17.15
CA LYS A 302 -30.18 8.79 17.89
C LYS A 302 -30.39 8.03 19.20
N LEU A 303 -30.50 8.77 20.30
CA LEU A 303 -30.72 8.22 21.63
C LEU A 303 -32.16 8.50 22.10
N ASP A 304 -32.72 7.60 22.91
CA ASP A 304 -33.97 7.84 23.63
C ASP A 304 -33.74 8.72 24.88
N ALA A 305 -34.81 8.99 25.65
CA ALA A 305 -34.74 9.83 26.85
C ALA A 305 -33.87 9.21 27.95
N GLU A 306 -33.68 7.89 27.91
CA GLU A 306 -32.89 7.09 28.83
C GLU A 306 -31.43 6.90 28.37
N GLY A 307 -31.07 7.42 27.19
CA GLY A 307 -29.74 7.35 26.61
C GLY A 307 -29.44 6.05 25.83
N ASN A 308 -30.45 5.21 25.57
CA ASN A 308 -30.29 4.01 24.75
C ASN A 308 -30.40 4.35 23.26
N VAL A 309 -29.67 3.61 22.43
CA VAL A 309 -29.72 3.76 20.98
C VAL A 309 -31.09 3.35 20.46
N ILE A 310 -31.78 4.28 19.78
CA ILE A 310 -33.04 3.99 19.09
C ILE A 310 -32.72 3.14 17.85
N ARG A 311 -33.42 2.01 17.71
CA ARG A 311 -33.23 1.08 16.60
C ARG A 311 -34.48 0.98 15.72
N ASN A 312 -34.29 0.68 14.44
CA ASN A 312 -35.35 0.44 13.47
C ASN A 312 -35.89 -1.01 13.57
N GLU A 313 -36.84 -1.37 12.71
CA GLU A 313 -37.49 -2.70 12.67
C GLU A 313 -36.49 -3.86 12.39
N ASN A 314 -35.35 -3.54 11.76
CA ASN A 314 -34.25 -4.48 11.50
C ASN A 314 -33.22 -4.52 12.64
N ASN A 315 -33.55 -3.94 13.80
CA ASN A 315 -32.68 -3.80 14.97
C ASN A 315 -31.40 -2.96 14.71
N GLU A 316 -31.44 -2.03 13.75
CA GLU A 316 -30.30 -1.19 13.38
C GLU A 316 -30.41 0.22 13.99
N PRO A 317 -29.32 0.86 14.42
CA PRO A 317 -29.34 2.23 14.95
C PRO A 317 -29.90 3.25 13.96
N ILE A 318 -30.80 4.12 14.42
CA ILE A 318 -31.25 5.30 13.65
C ILE A 318 -30.22 6.42 13.79
N LEU A 319 -29.85 7.07 12.69
CA LEU A 319 -28.89 8.19 12.67
C LEU A 319 -29.58 9.55 12.53
N GLU A 320 -28.99 10.60 13.11
CA GLU A 320 -29.41 12.00 12.96
C GLU A 320 -28.26 12.89 12.48
N GLU A 321 -28.52 13.81 11.55
CA GLU A 321 -27.56 14.80 11.05
C GLU A 321 -27.43 15.96 12.05
N VAL A 322 -26.23 16.18 12.58
CA VAL A 322 -25.97 17.23 13.58
C VAL A 322 -25.49 18.55 12.97
N TYR A 323 -24.88 18.50 11.77
CA TYR A 323 -24.56 19.66 10.96
C TYR A 323 -24.36 19.23 9.50
N SER A 324 -24.60 20.14 8.56
CA SER A 324 -24.53 19.79 7.14
C SER A 324 -23.17 20.03 6.50
N VAL A 325 -22.82 19.13 5.59
CA VAL A 325 -21.64 19.22 4.72
C VAL A 325 -22.02 19.15 3.23
N ALA A 326 -23.29 19.44 2.91
CA ALA A 326 -23.82 19.45 1.54
C ALA A 326 -22.91 20.21 0.56
N THR A 327 -22.74 19.70 -0.66
CA THR A 327 -21.86 20.31 -1.67
C THR A 327 -22.09 21.82 -1.82
N GLY A 328 -21.01 22.60 -1.75
CA GLY A 328 -21.03 24.06 -1.76
C GLY A 328 -21.08 24.71 -0.37
N THR A 329 -21.13 23.94 0.73
CA THR A 329 -21.06 24.49 2.09
C THR A 329 -19.67 25.06 2.35
N VAL A 330 -19.61 26.30 2.85
CA VAL A 330 -18.36 26.96 3.20
C VAL A 330 -18.08 26.75 4.68
N LEU A 331 -16.91 26.18 5.00
CA LEU A 331 -16.47 25.93 6.36
C LEU A 331 -15.08 26.55 6.59
N THR A 332 -14.71 26.72 7.85
CA THR A 332 -13.37 27.17 8.25
C THR A 332 -12.72 26.14 9.15
N ILE A 333 -11.53 25.68 8.78
CA ILE A 333 -10.66 24.88 9.64
C ILE A 333 -9.73 25.83 10.36
N ASN A 334 -9.76 25.83 11.70
CA ASN A 334 -8.81 26.59 12.50
C ASN A 334 -7.74 25.64 13.07
N THR A 335 -6.49 25.78 12.64
CA THR A 335 -5.38 24.87 12.99
C THR A 335 -4.87 25.08 14.42
N LYS A 336 -5.15 26.25 15.01
CA LYS A 336 -4.70 26.64 16.36
C LYS A 336 -5.69 26.23 17.44
N THR A 337 -6.97 26.55 17.26
CA THR A 337 -8.05 26.06 18.15
C THR A 337 -8.39 24.60 17.87
N LYS A 338 -8.00 24.08 16.69
CA LYS A 338 -8.23 22.72 16.22
C LYS A 338 -9.71 22.39 16.09
N LYS A 339 -10.47 23.35 15.57
CA LYS A 339 -11.94 23.28 15.41
C LYS A 339 -12.35 23.50 13.96
N LEU A 340 -13.49 22.91 13.61
CA LEU A 340 -14.23 23.17 12.37
C LEU A 340 -15.38 24.15 12.66
N TYR A 341 -15.56 25.16 11.80
CA TYR A 341 -16.60 26.18 11.94
C TYR A 341 -17.46 26.32 10.69
N ASN A 342 -18.71 26.75 10.89
CA ASN A 342 -19.58 27.34 9.86
C ASN A 342 -19.95 28.77 10.28
N GLY A 343 -19.36 29.77 9.62
CA GLY A 343 -19.39 31.14 10.13
C GLY A 343 -18.76 31.20 11.53
N ASP A 344 -19.51 31.70 12.51
CA ASP A 344 -19.08 31.78 13.91
C ASP A 344 -19.45 30.54 14.74
N GLN A 345 -20.19 29.59 14.16
CA GLN A 345 -20.63 28.38 14.86
C GLN A 345 -19.53 27.33 14.87
N GLU A 346 -19.05 26.95 16.06
CA GLU A 346 -18.21 25.75 16.24
C GLU A 346 -19.04 24.49 15.93
N LEU A 347 -18.56 23.68 14.99
CA LEU A 347 -19.19 22.43 14.62
C LEU A 347 -18.55 21.23 15.33
N LYS A 348 -17.21 21.14 15.31
CA LYS A 348 -16.51 19.92 15.72
C LYS A 348 -15.07 20.16 16.16
N ASP A 349 -14.64 19.40 17.16
CA ASP A 349 -13.23 19.21 17.49
C ASP A 349 -12.53 18.30 16.47
N ILE A 350 -11.47 18.82 15.85
CA ILE A 350 -10.67 18.15 14.83
C ILE A 350 -9.20 18.05 15.26
N SER A 351 -8.94 18.00 16.57
CA SER A 351 -7.58 17.95 17.14
C SER A 351 -6.73 16.77 16.68
N LYS A 352 -7.36 15.63 16.37
CA LYS A 352 -6.70 14.45 15.79
C LYS A 352 -6.06 14.72 14.43
N SER A 353 -6.55 15.70 13.68
CA SER A 353 -5.99 16.13 12.39
C SER A 353 -4.78 17.05 12.55
N PHE A 354 -4.48 17.51 13.76
CA PHE A 354 -3.44 18.50 14.07
C PHE A 354 -2.58 18.06 15.27
N THR A 355 -2.11 16.82 15.25
CA THR A 355 -1.02 16.39 16.14
C THR A 355 0.25 17.20 15.83
N PRO A 356 1.20 17.33 16.76
CA PRO A 356 2.43 18.08 16.50
C PRO A 356 3.15 17.63 15.21
N GLN A 357 3.25 16.33 14.96
CA GLN A 357 3.87 15.77 13.76
C GLN A 357 3.09 16.09 12.48
N LYS A 358 1.75 16.05 12.53
CA LYS A 358 0.92 16.47 11.38
C LYS A 358 1.11 17.96 11.07
N MET A 359 1.27 18.80 12.09
CA MET A 359 1.60 20.22 11.90
C MET A 359 2.97 20.42 11.24
N GLU A 360 3.97 19.59 11.58
CA GLU A 360 5.26 19.58 10.88
C GLU A 360 5.09 19.25 9.39
N PHE A 361 4.29 18.23 9.06
CA PHE A 361 4.04 17.83 7.67
C PHE A 361 3.29 18.91 6.89
N ILE A 362 2.27 19.53 7.49
CA ILE A 362 1.53 20.65 6.89
C ILE A 362 2.47 21.83 6.63
N LYS A 363 3.33 22.18 7.60
CA LYS A 363 4.31 23.27 7.46
C LYS A 363 5.34 22.97 6.37
N ALA A 364 5.85 21.74 6.30
CA ALA A 364 6.84 21.33 5.31
C ALA A 364 6.25 21.00 3.93
N GLY A 365 4.91 20.93 3.79
CA GLY A 365 4.24 20.50 2.57
C GLY A 365 4.37 18.99 2.30
N GLY A 366 4.72 18.19 3.31
CA GLY A 366 4.86 16.74 3.21
C GLY A 366 5.77 16.16 4.31
N SER A 367 5.77 14.82 4.44
CA SER A 367 6.54 14.14 5.49
C SER A 367 8.02 13.94 5.14
N TYR A 368 8.36 13.83 3.85
CA TYR A 368 9.70 13.41 3.43
C TYR A 368 10.78 14.36 3.93
N ALA A 369 10.54 15.67 3.80
CA ALA A 369 11.47 16.69 4.26
C ALA A 369 11.67 16.67 5.79
N ILE A 370 10.65 16.27 6.55
CA ILE A 370 10.74 16.11 8.01
C ILE A 370 11.56 14.87 8.37
N VAL A 371 11.33 13.74 7.71
CA VAL A 371 12.06 12.49 7.97
C VAL A 371 13.55 12.65 7.66
N PHE A 372 13.88 13.11 6.46
CA PHE A 372 15.27 13.38 6.07
C PHE A 372 15.89 14.51 6.90
N GLY A 373 15.12 15.56 7.20
CA GLY A 373 15.57 16.67 8.02
C GLY A 373 16.00 16.25 9.43
N LYS A 374 15.24 15.37 10.09
CA LYS A 374 15.61 14.80 11.40
C LYS A 374 16.91 13.99 11.33
N LYS A 375 17.10 13.20 10.26
CA LYS A 375 18.35 12.44 10.02
C LYS A 375 19.54 13.39 9.83
N LEU A 376 19.39 14.43 9.02
CA LEU A 376 20.45 15.43 8.78
C LEU A 376 20.79 16.25 10.02
N GLN A 377 19.78 16.66 10.80
CA GLN A 377 20.00 17.38 12.04
C GLN A 377 20.83 16.56 13.03
N THR A 378 20.46 15.28 13.18
CA THR A 378 21.18 14.32 14.04
C THR A 378 22.62 14.16 13.58
N TRP A 379 22.83 13.93 12.28
CA TRP A 379 24.16 13.82 11.69
C TRP A 379 25.00 15.09 11.92
N ALA A 380 24.47 16.26 11.62
CA ALA A 380 25.18 17.53 11.74
C ALA A 380 25.57 17.83 13.19
N SER A 381 24.66 17.60 14.14
CA SER A 381 24.93 17.77 15.57
C SER A 381 26.05 16.86 16.06
N ASN A 382 26.06 15.60 15.59
CA ASN A 382 27.12 14.64 15.90
C ASN A 382 28.49 15.07 15.33
N ILE A 383 28.53 15.61 14.10
CA ILE A 383 29.78 16.13 13.51
C ILE A 383 30.30 17.34 14.29
N LEU A 384 29.42 18.22 14.75
CA LEU A 384 29.78 19.39 15.54
C LEU A 384 30.09 19.06 17.02
N GLY A 385 29.74 17.86 17.49
CA GLY A 385 29.90 17.46 18.89
C GLY A 385 29.00 18.23 19.85
N ILE A 386 27.81 18.63 19.41
CA ILE A 386 26.82 19.36 20.21
C ILE A 386 25.60 18.49 20.55
N GLU A 387 24.86 18.89 21.58
CA GLU A 387 23.54 18.31 21.84
C GLU A 387 22.58 18.68 20.71
N ILE A 388 21.74 17.73 20.29
CA ILE A 388 20.78 17.93 19.19
C ILE A 388 19.78 19.02 19.58
N PRO A 389 19.70 20.14 18.85
CA PRO A 389 18.75 21.20 19.16
C PRO A 389 17.29 20.73 19.05
N THR A 390 16.45 21.10 20.01
CA THR A 390 15.02 20.77 19.99
C THR A 390 14.29 21.67 18.99
N VAL A 391 14.28 21.26 17.72
CA VAL A 391 13.54 21.93 16.64
C VAL A 391 12.19 21.27 16.38
N TYR A 392 12.20 19.95 16.28
CA TYR A 392 11.01 19.15 16.02
C TYR A 392 10.25 18.86 17.31
N ALA A 393 8.95 18.63 17.17
CA ALA A 393 8.10 18.19 18.26
C ALA A 393 8.61 16.87 18.83
N PRO A 394 8.71 16.76 20.17
CA PRO A 394 9.09 15.50 20.80
C PRO A 394 8.05 14.43 20.47
N SER A 395 8.52 13.20 20.28
CA SER A 395 7.64 12.05 20.14
C SER A 395 6.82 11.86 21.42
N LYS A 396 5.55 11.49 21.26
CA LYS A 396 4.74 11.08 22.41
C LYS A 396 5.26 9.74 22.89
N GLU A 397 5.69 9.64 24.14
CA GLU A 397 6.19 8.38 24.71
C GLU A 397 5.29 7.98 25.88
N ILE A 398 4.79 6.75 25.86
CA ILE A 398 3.91 6.17 26.87
C ILE A 398 4.61 4.96 27.48
N THR A 399 4.72 4.94 28.81
CA THR A 399 5.22 3.79 29.57
C THR A 399 4.22 3.48 30.68
N LYS A 400 3.91 2.20 30.88
CA LYS A 400 3.00 1.70 31.92
C LYS A 400 3.76 0.76 32.86
N GLU A 401 3.98 1.18 34.11
CA GLU A 401 4.63 0.33 35.12
C GLU A 401 3.74 -0.88 35.49
N GLY A 402 4.34 -2.06 35.64
CA GLY A 402 3.66 -3.30 36.05
C GLY A 402 2.76 -3.94 34.98
N VAL A 403 2.73 -3.39 33.76
CA VAL A 403 1.97 -3.94 32.62
C VAL A 403 2.94 -4.52 31.60
N GLY A 404 2.77 -5.81 31.29
CA GLY A 404 3.58 -6.50 30.29
C GLY A 404 3.32 -6.00 28.87
N LEU A 405 4.10 -6.48 27.92
CA LEU A 405 4.03 -6.10 26.52
C LEU A 405 3.25 -7.13 25.70
N THR A 406 2.36 -6.63 24.85
CA THR A 406 1.84 -7.40 23.71
C THR A 406 2.97 -7.83 22.78
N ALA A 407 2.75 -8.83 21.91
CA ALA A 407 3.79 -9.27 20.99
C ALA A 407 4.22 -8.13 20.04
N VAL A 408 3.25 -7.32 19.62
CA VAL A 408 3.46 -6.10 18.83
C VAL A 408 4.36 -5.11 19.57
N GLU A 409 4.03 -4.75 20.81
CA GLU A 409 4.85 -3.82 21.59
C GLU A 409 6.28 -4.35 21.76
N LYS A 410 6.47 -5.65 21.95
CA LYS A 410 7.82 -6.27 21.98
C LYS A 410 8.58 -6.07 20.67
N ILE A 411 7.94 -6.27 19.52
CA ILE A 411 8.56 -6.04 18.20
C ILE A 411 8.94 -4.57 18.05
N PHE A 412 8.03 -3.64 18.38
CA PHE A 412 8.30 -2.21 18.26
C PHE A 412 9.45 -1.77 19.16
N ASN A 413 9.52 -2.25 20.40
CA ASN A 413 10.63 -1.94 21.31
C ASN A 413 11.95 -2.54 20.84
N LYS A 414 11.96 -3.77 20.28
CA LYS A 414 13.17 -4.37 19.70
C LYS A 414 13.74 -3.52 18.56
N ASN A 415 12.88 -3.03 17.68
CA ASN A 415 13.28 -2.32 16.46
C ASN A 415 13.30 -0.79 16.63
N ALA A 416 13.09 -0.26 17.84
CA ALA A 416 13.02 1.18 18.08
C ALA A 416 14.39 1.87 17.88
N VAL A 417 14.40 2.99 17.14
CA VAL A 417 15.60 3.78 16.85
C VAL A 417 15.55 5.11 17.59
N GLY A 418 16.64 5.45 18.29
CA GLY A 418 16.79 6.72 19.01
C GLY A 418 16.08 6.75 20.37
N LEU A 419 15.67 5.60 20.88
CA LEU A 419 15.10 5.48 22.23
C LEU A 419 16.21 5.54 23.29
N ALA A 420 15.96 6.25 24.40
CA ALA A 420 16.88 6.26 25.52
C ALA A 420 17.07 4.83 26.09
N PRO A 421 18.31 4.40 26.42
CA PRO A 421 18.57 3.06 26.92
C PRO A 421 17.68 2.69 28.12
N GLY A 422 17.08 1.49 28.07
CA GLY A 422 16.24 0.94 29.14
C GLY A 422 14.80 1.45 29.18
N LYS A 423 14.40 2.34 28.26
CA LYS A 423 13.01 2.77 28.15
C LYS A 423 12.18 1.70 27.43
N VAL A 424 10.97 1.47 27.94
CA VAL A 424 9.98 0.57 27.35
C VAL A 424 8.75 1.38 26.97
N LEU A 425 8.32 1.26 25.73
CA LEU A 425 7.19 1.97 25.16
C LEU A 425 5.97 1.06 25.03
N HIS A 426 4.80 1.60 25.32
CA HIS A 426 3.50 0.95 25.14
C HIS A 426 2.71 1.60 23.99
N ALA A 427 1.62 0.94 23.60
CA ALA A 427 0.68 1.40 22.59
C ALA A 427 0.28 2.88 22.77
N GLY A 428 0.25 3.62 21.66
CA GLY A 428 0.01 5.05 21.60
C GLY A 428 1.26 5.93 21.69
N SER A 429 2.45 5.33 21.81
CA SER A 429 3.74 6.03 21.67
C SER A 429 4.08 6.24 20.20
N ASP A 430 4.59 7.42 19.83
CA ASP A 430 5.17 7.69 18.52
C ASP A 430 6.61 7.17 18.50
N VAL A 431 6.91 6.27 17.58
CA VAL A 431 8.23 5.63 17.51
C VAL A 431 8.72 5.57 16.07
N ARG A 432 10.04 5.66 15.93
CA ARG A 432 10.75 5.37 14.69
C ARG A 432 11.34 3.98 14.83
N VAL A 433 11.11 3.12 13.85
CA VAL A 433 11.52 1.72 13.88
C VAL A 433 12.30 1.34 12.64
N GLU A 434 13.25 0.42 12.80
CA GLU A 434 13.89 -0.27 11.66
C GLU A 434 12.86 -1.13 10.92
N VAL A 435 12.98 -1.16 9.60
CA VAL A 435 12.17 -2.00 8.71
C VAL A 435 13.05 -3.09 8.13
N ASN A 436 12.67 -4.35 8.37
CA ASN A 436 13.49 -5.49 8.01
C ASN A 436 13.20 -5.96 6.57
N ILE A 437 11.92 -6.09 6.20
CA ILE A 437 11.51 -6.59 4.89
C ILE A 437 10.59 -5.59 4.19
N VAL A 438 10.82 -5.35 2.90
CA VAL A 438 9.98 -4.46 2.09
C VAL A 438 9.40 -5.16 0.86
N GLY A 439 8.10 -5.01 0.65
CA GLY A 439 7.38 -5.54 -0.52
C GLY A 439 6.89 -4.48 -1.49
N SER A 440 7.04 -4.76 -2.79
CA SER A 440 6.49 -3.93 -3.87
C SER A 440 5.85 -4.79 -4.97
N GLN A 441 4.73 -4.32 -5.52
CA GLN A 441 4.02 -5.00 -6.62
C GLN A 441 3.91 -4.12 -7.86
N ASP A 442 3.53 -4.68 -8.99
CA ASP A 442 3.67 -4.09 -10.31
C ASP A 442 2.67 -2.97 -10.65
N THR A 443 1.56 -2.85 -9.92
CA THR A 443 0.60 -1.76 -10.09
C THR A 443 0.85 -0.56 -9.16
N THR A 444 1.61 -0.74 -8.09
CA THR A 444 2.07 0.34 -7.19
C THR A 444 3.56 0.66 -7.37
N GLY A 445 4.35 -0.28 -7.89
CA GLY A 445 5.80 -0.21 -7.97
C GLY A 445 6.30 0.91 -8.87
N LEU A 446 5.61 1.22 -9.97
CA LEU A 446 5.97 2.40 -10.78
C LEU A 446 5.80 3.71 -9.99
N MET A 447 4.78 3.82 -9.14
CA MET A 447 4.64 4.99 -8.26
C MET A 447 5.72 4.96 -7.18
N THR A 448 6.01 3.81 -6.58
CA THR A 448 7.10 3.67 -5.62
C THR A 448 8.45 4.09 -6.23
N ALA A 449 8.72 3.72 -7.49
CA ALA A 449 9.89 4.17 -8.22
C ALA A 449 9.91 5.70 -8.39
N GLN A 450 8.78 6.31 -8.76
CA GLN A 450 8.67 7.78 -8.85
C GLN A 450 8.88 8.48 -7.51
N GLU A 451 8.38 7.90 -6.40
CA GLU A 451 8.61 8.45 -5.07
C GLU A 451 10.09 8.34 -4.67
N LEU A 452 10.74 7.19 -4.94
CA LEU A 452 12.19 7.02 -4.77
C LEU A 452 12.98 8.04 -5.62
N GLU A 453 12.59 8.23 -6.88
CA GLU A 453 13.18 9.24 -7.76
C GLU A 453 13.03 10.65 -7.18
N SER A 454 11.84 10.99 -6.66
CA SER A 454 11.56 12.30 -6.06
C SER A 454 12.32 12.58 -4.76
N MET A 455 12.61 11.53 -3.98
CA MET A 455 13.50 11.58 -2.81
C MET A 455 14.97 11.53 -3.20
N ALA A 456 15.26 11.41 -4.48
CA ALA A 456 16.58 11.20 -5.04
C ALA A 456 17.34 9.99 -4.46
N ALA A 457 16.61 8.94 -4.12
CA ALA A 457 17.20 7.68 -3.68
C ALA A 457 17.73 6.90 -4.88
N THR A 458 18.93 6.34 -4.77
CA THR A 458 19.57 5.54 -5.84
C THR A 458 19.85 4.10 -5.43
N VAL A 459 19.98 3.83 -4.13
CA VAL A 459 20.27 2.50 -3.58
C VAL A 459 19.42 2.23 -2.35
N ILE A 460 19.10 0.97 -2.14
CA ILE A 460 18.40 0.48 -0.95
C ILE A 460 19.25 0.69 0.31
N SER A 461 18.58 1.06 1.42
CA SER A 461 19.23 1.18 2.72
C SER A 461 19.82 -0.17 3.17
N PRO A 462 21.06 -0.19 3.70
CA PRO A 462 21.69 -1.42 4.19
C PRO A 462 21.05 -1.97 5.48
N ILE A 463 20.13 -1.23 6.10
CA ILE A 463 19.36 -1.68 7.28
C ILE A 463 18.29 -2.70 6.86
N VAL A 464 17.78 -2.61 5.63
CA VAL A 464 16.75 -3.54 5.12
C VAL A 464 17.39 -4.89 4.84
N ASP A 465 16.86 -5.95 5.47
CA ASP A 465 17.35 -7.31 5.34
C ASP A 465 17.10 -7.89 3.95
N GLY A 466 15.97 -7.52 3.34
CA GLY A 466 15.61 -7.92 1.99
C GLY A 466 14.35 -7.23 1.47
N ALA A 467 14.25 -7.09 0.16
CA ALA A 467 13.09 -6.48 -0.47
C ALA A 467 12.77 -7.13 -1.81
N TYR A 468 11.48 -7.19 -2.17
CA TYR A 468 11.00 -7.91 -3.35
C TYR A 468 10.03 -7.09 -4.19
N GLN A 469 10.28 -7.03 -5.50
CA GLN A 469 9.38 -6.49 -6.52
C GLN A 469 8.73 -7.61 -7.33
N SER A 470 7.42 -7.77 -7.20
CA SER A 470 6.61 -8.76 -7.93
C SER A 470 6.05 -8.23 -9.27
N GLY A 471 5.60 -9.15 -10.13
CA GLY A 471 4.94 -8.90 -11.42
C GLY A 471 3.54 -9.53 -11.52
N CYS A 472 2.80 -9.61 -10.42
CA CYS A 472 1.65 -10.51 -10.28
C CYS A 472 0.28 -9.93 -10.67
N HIS A 473 0.09 -8.62 -10.64
CA HIS A 473 -1.20 -7.98 -10.90
C HIS A 473 -1.45 -7.69 -12.39
N THR A 474 -0.39 -7.69 -13.19
CA THR A 474 -0.43 -7.54 -14.65
C THR A 474 -0.08 -8.84 -15.37
N ALA A 475 -0.05 -9.96 -14.63
CA ALA A 475 0.38 -11.26 -15.11
C ALA A 475 -0.54 -11.88 -16.17
N SER A 476 -1.86 -11.72 -16.05
CA SER A 476 -2.82 -12.42 -16.91
C SER A 476 -2.71 -11.96 -18.37
N VAL A 477 -2.53 -10.66 -18.57
CA VAL A 477 -2.49 -10.03 -19.90
C VAL A 477 -1.18 -9.27 -20.10
N TRP A 478 -0.41 -9.70 -21.11
CA TRP A 478 0.87 -9.12 -21.49
C TRP A 478 0.72 -8.19 -22.71
N ASP A 479 -0.09 -7.14 -22.56
CA ASP A 479 -0.34 -6.16 -23.61
C ASP A 479 0.84 -5.20 -23.85
N LYS A 480 0.70 -4.27 -24.81
CA LYS A 480 1.75 -3.27 -25.10
C LYS A 480 2.08 -2.38 -23.90
N LYS A 481 1.11 -2.12 -23.01
CA LYS A 481 1.32 -1.26 -21.84
C LYS A 481 2.14 -1.99 -20.78
N ALA A 482 1.82 -3.26 -20.52
CA ALA A 482 2.60 -4.13 -19.64
C ALA A 482 4.02 -4.34 -20.17
N GLN A 483 4.18 -4.57 -21.48
CA GLN A 483 5.48 -4.71 -22.14
C GLN A 483 6.36 -3.47 -22.02
N ALA A 484 5.78 -2.27 -21.99
CA ALA A 484 6.51 -1.02 -21.79
C ALA A 484 6.86 -0.79 -20.30
N ASN A 485 5.89 -0.99 -19.41
CA ASN A 485 5.99 -0.58 -18.02
C ASN A 485 6.75 -1.58 -17.13
N ILE A 486 6.51 -2.89 -17.30
CA ILE A 486 7.03 -3.91 -16.39
C ILE A 486 8.55 -4.09 -16.51
N PRO A 487 9.15 -4.19 -17.71
CA PRO A 487 10.60 -4.26 -17.82
C PRO A 487 11.31 -3.01 -17.27
N ARG A 488 10.73 -1.81 -17.50
CA ARG A 488 11.24 -0.56 -16.92
C ARG A 488 11.23 -0.60 -15.39
N LEU A 489 10.11 -1.02 -14.79
CA LEU A 489 9.98 -1.15 -13.33
C LEU A 489 10.98 -2.15 -12.76
N MET A 490 11.07 -3.34 -13.35
CA MET A 490 11.94 -4.42 -12.87
C MET A 490 13.41 -4.02 -12.95
N LYS A 491 13.82 -3.36 -14.04
CA LYS A 491 15.16 -2.79 -14.17
C LYS A 491 15.45 -1.77 -13.07
N PHE A 492 14.58 -0.79 -12.87
CA PHE A 492 14.76 0.23 -11.84
C PHE A 492 14.89 -0.40 -10.45
N MET A 493 13.99 -1.31 -10.08
CA MET A 493 13.99 -1.92 -8.74
C MET A 493 15.20 -2.83 -8.54
N ASN A 494 15.66 -3.54 -9.58
CA ASN A 494 16.87 -4.35 -9.50
C ASN A 494 18.13 -3.49 -9.34
N ASP A 495 18.26 -2.43 -10.14
CA ASP A 495 19.36 -1.47 -10.04
C ASP A 495 19.41 -0.81 -8.66
N PHE A 496 18.24 -0.53 -8.07
CA PHE A 496 18.12 0.02 -6.72
C PHE A 496 18.52 -0.98 -5.62
N GLY A 497 18.47 -2.29 -5.89
CA GLY A 497 18.95 -3.35 -4.99
C GLY A 497 17.89 -4.38 -4.53
N LEU A 498 16.68 -4.37 -5.10
CA LEU A 498 15.65 -5.36 -4.76
C LEU A 498 15.88 -6.68 -5.49
N ILE A 499 15.38 -7.77 -4.90
CA ILE A 499 15.08 -8.99 -5.64
C ILE A 499 13.86 -8.72 -6.51
N THR A 500 13.89 -9.17 -7.76
CA THR A 500 12.84 -8.84 -8.73
C THR A 500 12.29 -10.10 -9.37
N ALA A 501 11.00 -10.11 -9.68
CA ALA A 501 10.34 -11.27 -10.29
C ALA A 501 10.78 -11.55 -11.73
N ARG A 502 11.34 -10.54 -12.41
CA ARG A 502 11.84 -10.66 -13.78
C ARG A 502 13.23 -10.04 -13.84
N ASP A 503 14.18 -10.81 -14.36
CA ASP A 503 15.52 -10.31 -14.56
C ASP A 503 15.54 -9.22 -15.65
N PRO A 504 16.11 -8.04 -15.40
CA PRO A 504 16.33 -7.05 -16.45
C PRO A 504 17.20 -7.55 -17.61
N LYS A 505 18.04 -8.58 -17.42
CA LYS A 505 18.89 -9.16 -18.47
C LYS A 505 18.35 -10.45 -19.10
N GLY A 506 17.27 -11.01 -18.55
CA GLY A 506 16.65 -12.25 -19.02
C GLY A 506 17.39 -13.54 -18.65
N GLU A 507 18.21 -13.54 -17.60
CA GLU A 507 19.01 -14.68 -17.13
C GLU A 507 18.17 -15.75 -16.40
N TYR A 508 17.02 -15.37 -15.84
CA TYR A 508 16.07 -16.31 -15.21
C TYR A 508 14.63 -16.13 -15.71
N HIS A 509 13.83 -17.20 -15.54
CA HIS A 509 12.42 -17.21 -15.93
C HIS A 509 11.63 -16.13 -15.17
N ALA A 510 10.81 -15.37 -15.90
CA ALA A 510 10.01 -14.32 -15.29
C ALA A 510 8.89 -14.92 -14.43
N MET A 511 9.00 -14.72 -13.13
CA MET A 511 7.99 -15.12 -12.16
C MET A 511 6.83 -14.11 -12.20
N THR A 512 5.60 -14.62 -12.09
CA THR A 512 4.39 -13.81 -11.92
C THR A 512 3.69 -14.13 -10.59
N ASP A 513 4.44 -14.72 -9.67
CA ASP A 513 4.02 -15.16 -8.36
C ASP A 513 3.38 -14.03 -7.55
N VAL A 514 2.24 -14.32 -6.94
CA VAL A 514 1.52 -13.42 -6.05
C VAL A 514 2.46 -12.94 -4.95
N ILE A 515 2.64 -11.62 -4.88
CA ILE A 515 3.61 -10.94 -4.01
C ILE A 515 3.65 -11.51 -2.59
N HIS A 516 2.49 -11.73 -1.98
CA HIS A 516 2.38 -12.11 -0.58
C HIS A 516 2.89 -13.52 -0.28
N LYS A 517 2.86 -14.43 -1.26
CA LYS A 517 3.44 -15.76 -1.08
C LYS A 517 4.96 -15.67 -0.95
N VAL A 518 5.58 -14.92 -1.86
CA VAL A 518 7.04 -14.69 -1.84
C VAL A 518 7.44 -13.87 -0.61
N LEU A 519 6.67 -12.81 -0.27
CA LEU A 519 6.95 -12.02 0.94
C LEU A 519 6.88 -12.84 2.22
N ASN A 520 5.90 -13.74 2.34
CA ASN A 520 5.79 -14.59 3.51
C ASN A 520 6.97 -15.58 3.57
N ASP A 521 7.50 -16.03 2.43
CA ASP A 521 8.69 -16.88 2.39
C ASP A 521 9.96 -16.11 2.80
N ILE A 522 10.18 -14.89 2.30
CA ILE A 522 11.39 -14.10 2.63
C ILE A 522 11.37 -13.46 4.03
N THR A 523 10.21 -13.47 4.69
CA THR A 523 10.08 -12.97 6.07
C THR A 523 10.57 -14.02 7.07
N ILE A 524 11.86 -13.99 7.40
CA ILE A 524 12.55 -15.08 8.12
C ILE A 524 12.73 -14.88 9.64
N ASP A 525 12.09 -13.88 10.24
CA ASP A 525 12.16 -13.59 11.67
C ASP A 525 10.78 -13.08 12.14
N GLU A 526 10.20 -13.71 13.16
CA GLU A 526 8.92 -13.30 13.73
C GLU A 526 9.00 -12.00 14.54
N TRP A 527 10.22 -11.50 14.77
CA TRP A 527 10.48 -10.20 15.38
C TRP A 527 10.68 -9.07 14.37
N ALA A 528 10.41 -9.32 13.09
CA ALA A 528 10.58 -8.35 12.01
C ALA A 528 9.40 -7.39 11.87
N ILE A 529 9.69 -6.18 11.39
CA ILE A 529 8.70 -5.25 10.86
C ILE A 529 8.76 -5.29 9.33
N ILE A 530 7.59 -5.49 8.71
CA ILE A 530 7.44 -5.61 7.27
C ILE A 530 6.57 -4.47 6.76
N ILE A 531 7.05 -3.76 5.73
CA ILE A 531 6.30 -2.73 5.03
C ILE A 531 6.04 -3.19 3.60
N GLY A 532 4.84 -3.02 3.07
CA GLY A 532 4.60 -3.38 1.67
C GLY A 532 3.62 -2.46 0.97
N GLY A 533 3.90 -2.21 -0.31
CA GLY A 533 3.08 -1.40 -1.23
C GLY A 533 1.79 -2.08 -1.68
N ASP A 534 1.18 -2.85 -0.79
CA ASP A 534 -0.11 -3.49 -0.94
C ASP A 534 -0.81 -3.64 0.42
N SER A 535 -2.11 -3.39 0.46
CA SER A 535 -2.94 -3.48 1.67
C SER A 535 -2.94 -4.86 2.34
N HIS A 536 -2.73 -5.92 1.55
CA HIS A 536 -2.67 -7.32 1.98
C HIS A 536 -1.27 -7.75 2.43
N THR A 537 -0.36 -6.79 2.64
CA THR A 537 0.91 -7.04 3.34
C THR A 537 0.64 -7.35 4.81
N ARG A 538 0.32 -8.61 5.08
CA ARG A 538 -0.16 -9.15 6.37
C ARG A 538 0.55 -10.46 6.72
N MET A 539 1.86 -10.50 6.56
CA MET A 539 2.66 -11.72 6.70
C MET A 539 2.40 -12.38 8.05
N SER A 540 2.40 -13.70 8.09
CA SER A 540 2.12 -14.47 9.32
C SER A 540 3.36 -14.66 10.19
N LYS A 541 4.51 -14.15 9.74
CA LYS A 541 5.74 -14.00 10.53
C LYS A 541 6.03 -12.51 10.63
N GLY A 542 6.32 -12.02 11.84
CA GLY A 542 6.52 -10.60 12.09
C GLY A 542 5.21 -9.82 12.15
N VAL A 543 5.33 -8.49 12.22
CA VAL A 543 4.18 -7.58 12.10
C VAL A 543 4.29 -6.83 10.78
N ALA A 544 3.27 -6.98 9.94
CA ALA A 544 3.29 -6.53 8.57
C ALA A 544 2.24 -5.44 8.31
N PHE A 545 2.68 -4.33 7.72
CA PHE A 545 1.86 -3.18 7.42
C PHE A 545 1.75 -2.96 5.91
N GLY A 546 0.51 -2.96 5.41
CA GLY A 546 0.22 -2.37 4.11
C GLY A 546 0.40 -0.85 4.16
N ALA A 547 1.13 -0.31 3.19
CA ALA A 547 1.49 1.09 3.13
C ALA A 547 1.37 1.64 1.70
N ASP A 548 1.34 2.96 1.58
CA ASP A 548 1.38 3.66 0.31
C ASP A 548 2.78 3.68 -0.29
N SER A 549 2.87 4.00 -1.60
CA SER A 549 4.14 4.05 -2.33
C SER A 549 5.16 5.00 -1.73
N GLY A 550 4.74 6.11 -1.09
CA GLY A 550 5.64 7.05 -0.43
C GLY A 550 6.26 6.48 0.83
N THR A 551 5.43 5.87 1.69
CA THR A 551 5.92 5.17 2.89
C THR A 551 6.82 3.99 2.55
N VAL A 552 6.50 3.23 1.49
CA VAL A 552 7.36 2.15 0.98
C VAL A 552 8.70 2.69 0.46
N ALA A 553 8.67 3.78 -0.30
CA ALA A 553 9.88 4.45 -0.79
C ALA A 553 10.76 4.96 0.37
N LEU A 554 10.16 5.55 1.41
CA LEU A 554 10.88 5.93 2.64
C LEU A 554 11.55 4.71 3.29
N ALA A 555 10.81 3.62 3.51
CA ALA A 555 11.36 2.41 4.12
C ALA A 555 12.52 1.82 3.29
N LEU A 556 12.42 1.84 1.96
CA LEU A 556 13.50 1.41 1.07
C LEU A 556 14.72 2.34 1.13
N ALA A 557 14.51 3.66 1.15
CA ALA A 557 15.58 4.65 1.10
C ALA A 557 16.29 4.85 2.44
N THR A 558 15.58 4.73 3.57
CA THR A 558 16.14 4.98 4.91
C THR A 558 16.33 3.71 5.72
N GLY A 559 15.57 2.65 5.44
CA GLY A 559 15.51 1.45 6.28
C GLY A 559 14.67 1.64 7.55
N GLU A 560 13.94 2.75 7.66
CA GLU A 560 13.18 3.11 8.85
C GLU A 560 11.76 3.55 8.48
N ALA A 561 10.82 3.38 9.41
CA ALA A 561 9.49 3.95 9.34
C ALA A 561 9.11 4.64 10.66
N SER A 562 8.37 5.75 10.57
CA SER A 562 7.84 6.45 11.75
C SER A 562 6.34 6.20 11.87
N MET A 563 5.91 5.60 12.96
CA MET A 563 4.49 5.33 13.21
C MET A 563 4.21 5.17 14.70
N PRO A 564 2.97 5.45 15.15
CA PRO A 564 2.59 5.14 16.52
C PRO A 564 2.53 3.62 16.71
N ILE A 565 2.94 3.14 17.90
CA ILE A 565 2.71 1.74 18.32
C ILE A 565 1.19 1.54 18.42
N PRO A 566 0.56 0.69 17.59
CA PRO A 566 -0.89 0.55 17.60
C PRO A 566 -1.37 -0.24 18.82
N GLU A 567 -2.62 -0.02 19.21
CA GLU A 567 -3.30 -0.93 20.15
C GLU A 567 -3.55 -2.30 19.50
N SER A 568 -3.56 -3.36 20.31
CA SER A 568 -3.84 -4.73 19.86
C SER A 568 -5.19 -5.24 20.36
N VAL A 569 -5.87 -6.02 19.53
CA VAL A 569 -7.00 -6.88 19.88
C VAL A 569 -6.53 -8.31 19.86
N LYS A 570 -6.73 -9.04 20.96
CA LYS A 570 -6.37 -10.45 21.07
C LYS A 570 -7.46 -11.31 20.45
N VAL A 571 -7.09 -12.28 19.61
CA VAL A 571 -8.02 -13.29 19.08
C VAL A 571 -7.55 -14.67 19.49
N THR A 572 -8.42 -15.42 20.17
CA THR A 572 -8.18 -16.81 20.59
C THR A 572 -9.31 -17.72 20.13
N PHE A 573 -9.08 -19.03 20.14
CA PHE A 573 -10.02 -20.04 19.67
C PHE A 573 -10.30 -21.07 20.76
N LYS A 574 -11.53 -21.60 20.79
CA LYS A 574 -11.94 -22.72 21.66
C LYS A 574 -12.83 -23.70 20.90
N GLY A 575 -12.96 -24.92 21.43
CA GLY A 575 -13.77 -25.97 20.83
C GLY A 575 -13.07 -26.66 19.66
N ASP A 576 -13.83 -27.46 18.90
CA ASP A 576 -13.30 -28.30 17.82
C ASP A 576 -13.92 -27.96 16.45
N MET A 577 -13.06 -27.66 15.48
CA MET A 577 -13.45 -27.45 14.09
C MET A 577 -14.04 -28.75 13.49
N LYS A 578 -15.20 -28.65 12.83
CA LYS A 578 -15.83 -29.83 12.21
C LYS A 578 -15.06 -30.27 10.97
N GLN A 579 -14.96 -31.58 10.74
CA GLN A 579 -14.13 -32.16 9.68
C GLN A 579 -14.52 -31.72 8.26
N HIS A 580 -15.78 -31.36 8.03
CA HIS A 580 -16.27 -30.89 6.73
C HIS A 580 -16.06 -29.39 6.51
N MET A 581 -15.46 -28.67 7.46
CA MET A 581 -15.24 -27.22 7.34
C MET A 581 -13.85 -26.93 6.76
N ASP A 582 -13.70 -25.79 6.10
CA ASP A 582 -12.39 -25.26 5.71
C ASP A 582 -11.99 -24.11 6.65
N PHE A 583 -10.68 -23.89 6.86
CA PHE A 583 -10.20 -22.83 7.74
C PHE A 583 -10.68 -21.44 7.29
N ARG A 584 -10.93 -21.23 6.00
CA ARG A 584 -11.53 -19.99 5.48
C ARG A 584 -12.92 -19.71 6.07
N ASP A 585 -13.69 -20.74 6.38
CA ASP A 585 -15.00 -20.57 7.01
C ASP A 585 -14.87 -20.07 8.46
N VAL A 586 -13.84 -20.52 9.17
CA VAL A 586 -13.50 -20.02 10.52
C VAL A 586 -13.10 -18.54 10.47
N VAL A 587 -12.34 -18.14 9.44
CA VAL A 587 -11.95 -16.74 9.23
C VAL A 587 -13.20 -15.86 9.04
N HIS A 588 -14.14 -16.24 8.17
CA HIS A 588 -15.38 -15.46 7.99
C HIS A 588 -16.25 -15.46 9.25
N ALA A 589 -16.40 -16.60 9.93
CA ALA A 589 -17.17 -16.69 11.17
C ALA A 589 -16.61 -15.82 12.30
N THR A 590 -15.28 -15.57 12.31
CA THR A 590 -14.64 -14.71 13.29
C THR A 590 -15.21 -13.29 13.26
N GLN A 591 -15.54 -12.76 12.08
CA GLN A 591 -16.20 -11.45 11.96
C GLN A 591 -17.57 -11.43 12.64
N LEU A 592 -18.39 -12.43 12.32
CA LEU A 592 -19.75 -12.54 12.83
C LEU A 592 -19.73 -12.66 14.36
N GLN A 593 -18.87 -13.51 14.90
CA GLN A 593 -18.73 -13.67 16.35
C GLN A 593 -18.20 -12.42 17.03
N MET A 594 -17.25 -11.70 16.40
CA MET A 594 -16.77 -10.42 16.91
C MET A 594 -17.91 -9.38 16.97
N LEU A 595 -18.67 -9.20 15.88
CA LEU A 595 -19.79 -8.26 15.86
C LEU A 595 -20.86 -8.61 16.92
N GLN A 596 -21.12 -9.91 17.15
CA GLN A 596 -22.03 -10.36 18.20
C GLN A 596 -21.51 -10.04 19.61
N GLN A 597 -20.22 -10.29 19.89
CA GLN A 597 -19.60 -10.04 21.19
C GLN A 597 -19.56 -8.54 21.54
N PHE A 598 -19.46 -7.66 20.54
CA PHE A 598 -19.28 -6.22 20.72
C PHE A 598 -20.46 -5.37 20.20
N GLY A 599 -21.67 -5.94 20.14
CA GLY A 599 -22.91 -5.18 19.87
C GLY A 599 -22.96 -4.50 18.50
N GLY A 600 -22.29 -5.07 17.50
CA GLY A 600 -22.14 -4.57 16.13
C GLY A 600 -20.97 -3.61 15.92
N GLU A 601 -20.12 -3.40 16.94
CA GLU A 601 -18.90 -2.59 16.80
C GLU A 601 -17.76 -3.43 16.21
N ASN A 602 -17.11 -2.92 15.16
CA ASN A 602 -15.87 -3.50 14.66
C ASN A 602 -14.67 -3.06 15.52
N VAL A 603 -14.37 -3.83 16.57
CA VAL A 603 -13.25 -3.54 17.48
C VAL A 603 -11.86 -3.63 16.83
N PHE A 604 -11.74 -4.28 15.67
CA PHE A 604 -10.47 -4.40 14.94
C PHE A 604 -10.07 -3.12 14.19
N GLN A 605 -11.04 -2.24 13.88
CA GLN A 605 -10.80 -1.07 13.05
C GLN A 605 -9.69 -0.17 13.62
N GLY A 606 -8.64 0.05 12.83
CA GLY A 606 -7.49 0.89 13.20
C GLY A 606 -6.50 0.26 14.19
N ARG A 607 -6.72 -0.99 14.62
CA ARG A 607 -5.88 -1.72 15.60
C ARG A 607 -5.16 -2.89 14.96
N ILE A 608 -4.25 -3.50 15.71
CA ILE A 608 -3.59 -4.75 15.28
C ILE A 608 -4.39 -5.94 15.78
N ILE A 609 -4.59 -6.94 14.92
CA ILE A 609 -5.12 -8.24 15.32
C ILE A 609 -3.94 -9.14 15.69
N GLU A 610 -3.82 -9.45 16.99
CA GLU A 610 -2.87 -10.44 17.50
C GLU A 610 -3.59 -11.78 17.64
N VAL A 611 -3.42 -12.65 16.63
CA VAL A 611 -4.14 -13.93 16.55
C VAL A 611 -3.30 -15.08 17.09
N HIS A 612 -3.87 -15.83 18.04
CA HIS A 612 -3.22 -16.93 18.75
C HIS A 612 -3.59 -18.26 18.07
N ILE A 613 -2.99 -18.53 16.91
CA ILE A 613 -3.23 -19.75 16.14
C ILE A 613 -2.40 -20.92 16.70
N GLY A 614 -1.10 -20.71 16.93
CA GLY A 614 -0.19 -21.69 17.51
C GLY A 614 0.23 -22.84 16.59
N THR A 615 -0.73 -23.51 15.96
CA THR A 615 -0.56 -24.85 15.37
C THR A 615 -0.53 -24.90 13.85
N LEU A 616 -0.92 -23.82 13.16
CA LEU A 616 -0.84 -23.75 11.70
C LEU A 616 0.52 -23.17 11.26
N PRO A 617 1.19 -23.80 10.29
CA PRO A 617 2.32 -23.20 9.61
C PRO A 617 1.98 -21.83 9.02
N ALA A 618 3.00 -20.98 8.86
CA ALA A 618 2.84 -19.58 8.49
C ALA A 618 2.20 -19.38 7.10
N ASP A 619 2.25 -20.34 6.19
CA ASP A 619 1.54 -20.24 4.92
C ASP A 619 0.04 -20.45 5.11
N GLN A 620 -0.41 -21.46 5.86
CA GLN A 620 -1.82 -21.69 6.16
C GLN A 620 -2.42 -20.58 7.05
N ALA A 621 -1.68 -20.15 8.07
CA ALA A 621 -2.06 -19.03 8.95
C ALA A 621 -2.25 -17.72 8.17
N PHE A 622 -1.64 -17.59 6.99
CA PHE A 622 -1.79 -16.43 6.12
C PHE A 622 -3.23 -16.21 5.68
N THR A 623 -4.04 -17.27 5.57
CA THR A 623 -5.49 -17.13 5.33
C THR A 623 -6.16 -16.22 6.36
N PHE A 624 -5.77 -16.30 7.63
CA PHE A 624 -6.33 -15.44 8.67
C PHE A 624 -5.72 -14.04 8.63
N THR A 625 -4.39 -13.93 8.58
CA THR A 625 -3.71 -12.64 8.65
C THR A 625 -4.00 -11.76 7.43
N ASP A 626 -4.08 -12.34 6.24
CA ASP A 626 -4.42 -11.66 4.98
C ASP A 626 -5.82 -11.03 5.02
N TRP A 627 -6.80 -11.79 5.52
CA TRP A 627 -8.19 -11.32 5.69
C TRP A 627 -8.32 -10.10 6.60
N THR A 628 -7.42 -9.90 7.56
CA THR A 628 -7.49 -8.77 8.51
C THR A 628 -7.46 -7.40 7.83
N ALA A 629 -6.92 -7.31 6.61
CA ALA A 629 -6.97 -6.09 5.81
C ALA A 629 -8.42 -5.59 5.60
N GLU A 630 -9.35 -6.52 5.42
CA GLU A 630 -10.76 -6.25 5.17
C GLU A 630 -11.55 -5.95 6.46
N MET A 631 -10.98 -6.27 7.63
CA MET A 631 -11.51 -5.87 8.93
C MET A 631 -11.17 -4.42 9.31
N LYS A 632 -10.60 -3.66 8.36
CA LYS A 632 -10.09 -2.31 8.59
C LYS A 632 -8.99 -2.28 9.67
N ALA A 633 -8.34 -3.43 9.94
CA ALA A 633 -7.24 -3.52 10.89
C ALA A 633 -5.97 -2.85 10.33
N LYS A 634 -5.17 -2.23 11.21
CA LYS A 634 -3.92 -1.57 10.84
C LYS A 634 -2.85 -2.55 10.37
N ALA A 635 -2.74 -3.69 11.06
CA ALA A 635 -1.87 -4.82 10.74
C ALA A 635 -2.36 -6.07 11.49
N SER A 636 -1.64 -7.18 11.32
CA SER A 636 -1.87 -8.42 12.06
C SER A 636 -0.54 -9.11 12.37
N ILE A 637 -0.56 -9.95 13.39
CA ILE A 637 0.53 -10.87 13.74
C ILE A 637 -0.07 -12.22 14.14
N CYS A 638 0.60 -13.31 13.77
CA CYS A 638 0.28 -14.66 14.22
C CYS A 638 1.25 -15.07 15.32
N ILE A 639 0.70 -15.51 16.46
CA ILE A 639 1.47 -16.14 17.54
C ILE A 639 1.52 -17.64 17.26
N SER A 640 2.72 -18.19 17.17
CA SER A 640 2.99 -19.59 16.79
C SER A 640 3.70 -20.33 17.92
N GLU A 641 3.54 -21.66 17.96
CA GLU A 641 4.40 -22.51 18.77
C GLU A 641 5.81 -22.62 18.17
N ASP A 642 6.78 -22.95 19.01
CA ASP A 642 8.19 -23.12 18.61
C ASP A 642 8.35 -24.09 17.43
N ASP A 643 7.76 -25.28 17.52
CA ASP A 643 7.87 -26.32 16.49
C ASP A 643 7.23 -25.88 15.16
N THR A 644 6.04 -25.27 15.23
CA THR A 644 5.31 -24.72 14.08
C THR A 644 6.09 -23.60 13.39
N LEU A 645 6.73 -22.72 14.18
CA LEU A 645 7.55 -21.64 13.64
C LEU A 645 8.83 -22.20 12.99
N ILE A 646 9.49 -23.19 13.61
CA ILE A 646 10.64 -23.88 13.01
C ILE A 646 10.25 -24.51 11.67
N GLU A 647 9.13 -25.23 11.61
CA GLU A 647 8.62 -25.81 10.37
C GLU A 647 8.43 -24.73 9.29
N SER A 648 7.79 -23.63 9.66
CA SER A 648 7.55 -22.50 8.76
C SER A 648 8.85 -21.88 8.23
N LEU A 649 9.88 -21.76 9.06
CA LEU A 649 11.19 -21.23 8.67
C LEU A 649 11.97 -22.20 7.77
N GLU A 650 11.85 -23.51 7.98
CA GLU A 650 12.48 -24.51 7.10
C GLU A 650 11.82 -24.54 5.71
N ILE A 651 10.48 -24.44 5.64
CA ILE A 651 9.75 -24.30 4.37
C ILE A 651 10.21 -23.04 3.62
N ALA A 652 10.25 -21.90 4.32
CA ALA A 652 10.72 -20.63 3.77
C ALA A 652 12.14 -20.74 3.21
N LYS A 653 13.09 -21.31 3.97
CA LYS A 653 14.46 -21.55 3.50
C LYS A 653 14.52 -22.38 2.23
N GLY A 654 13.73 -23.46 2.15
CA GLY A 654 13.67 -24.31 0.96
C GLY A 654 13.23 -23.52 -0.27
N ARG A 655 12.19 -22.69 -0.12
CA ARG A 655 11.69 -21.84 -1.22
C ARG A 655 12.67 -20.73 -1.61
N ILE A 656 13.36 -20.11 -0.65
CA ILE A 656 14.43 -19.14 -0.93
C ILE A 656 15.60 -19.82 -1.65
N GLN A 657 15.98 -21.04 -1.26
CA GLN A 657 17.03 -21.79 -1.95
C GLN A 657 16.68 -22.04 -3.42
N ILE A 658 15.42 -22.39 -3.72
CA ILE A 658 14.94 -22.52 -5.10
C ILE A 658 15.11 -21.21 -5.89
N MET A 659 14.84 -20.05 -5.27
CA MET A 659 15.06 -18.75 -5.91
C MET A 659 16.55 -18.51 -6.22
N ILE A 660 17.45 -18.86 -5.29
CA ILE A 660 18.90 -18.78 -5.49
C ILE A 660 19.34 -19.71 -6.62
N ASP A 661 18.87 -20.96 -6.62
CA ASP A 661 19.21 -21.96 -7.65
C ASP A 661 18.71 -21.56 -9.04
N LYS A 662 17.61 -20.81 -9.11
CA LYS A 662 17.08 -20.17 -10.32
C LYS A 662 17.87 -18.92 -10.75
N GLY A 663 18.89 -18.50 -9.99
CA GLY A 663 19.75 -17.35 -10.30
C GLY A 663 19.18 -15.99 -9.87
N MET A 664 18.20 -15.95 -8.97
CA MET A 664 17.53 -14.71 -8.58
C MET A 664 18.30 -13.87 -7.54
N ASP A 665 19.34 -14.43 -6.91
CA ASP A 665 20.08 -13.67 -5.90
C ASP A 665 20.86 -12.53 -6.55
N ASN A 666 20.79 -11.35 -5.94
CA ASN A 666 21.42 -10.16 -6.51
C ASN A 666 22.91 -10.06 -6.11
N HIS A 667 23.60 -9.05 -6.62
CA HIS A 667 25.02 -8.83 -6.33
C HIS A 667 25.33 -8.66 -4.83
N ASN A 668 24.33 -8.27 -4.01
CA ASN A 668 24.43 -8.13 -2.57
C ASN A 668 24.17 -9.44 -1.79
N GLN A 669 23.83 -10.53 -2.49
CA GLN A 669 23.53 -11.85 -1.91
C GLN A 669 22.42 -11.79 -0.85
N VAL A 670 21.37 -11.01 -1.13
CA VAL A 670 20.24 -10.78 -0.22
C VAL A 670 19.56 -12.10 0.17
N LEU A 671 19.27 -12.97 -0.80
CA LEU A 671 18.55 -14.23 -0.52
C LEU A 671 19.39 -15.17 0.34
N GLN A 672 20.70 -15.30 0.04
CA GLN A 672 21.61 -16.06 0.88
C GLN A 672 21.72 -15.48 2.31
N GLY A 673 21.71 -14.16 2.44
CA GLY A 673 21.65 -13.46 3.72
C GLY A 673 20.41 -13.82 4.54
N LEU A 674 19.24 -13.93 3.91
CA LEU A 674 18.00 -14.36 4.55
C LEU A 674 18.06 -15.82 5.02
N ILE A 675 18.61 -16.73 4.23
CA ILE A 675 18.83 -18.13 4.66
C ILE A 675 19.71 -18.18 5.91
N ASN A 676 20.78 -17.37 5.95
CA ASN A 676 21.68 -17.32 7.10
C ASN A 676 20.97 -16.83 8.37
N LYS A 677 20.11 -15.81 8.24
CA LYS A 677 19.29 -15.29 9.36
C LYS A 677 18.26 -16.31 9.83
N ALA A 678 17.58 -17.00 8.90
CA ALA A 678 16.64 -18.08 9.22
C ALA A 678 17.32 -19.22 10.00
N ASN A 679 18.52 -19.65 9.56
CA ASN A 679 19.31 -20.67 10.26
C ASN A 679 19.63 -20.27 11.70
N LYS A 680 20.02 -19.01 11.90
CA LYS A 680 20.27 -18.46 13.24
C LYS A 680 19.00 -18.49 14.09
N ARG A 681 17.88 -18.01 13.57
CA ARG A 681 16.60 -17.99 14.29
C ARG A 681 16.14 -19.39 14.69
N ILE A 682 16.22 -20.37 13.78
CA ILE A 682 15.91 -21.78 14.06
C ILE A 682 16.80 -22.33 15.20
N THR A 683 18.08 -21.97 15.21
CA THR A 683 19.02 -22.42 16.26
C THR A 683 18.65 -21.83 17.61
N GLU A 684 18.30 -20.54 17.67
CA GLU A 684 17.88 -19.85 18.90
C GLU A 684 16.60 -20.45 19.50
N ILE A 685 15.64 -20.83 18.66
CA ILE A 685 14.38 -21.48 19.11
C ILE A 685 14.70 -22.88 19.63
N LYS A 686 15.43 -23.71 18.86
CA LYS A 686 15.78 -25.09 19.24
C LYS A 686 16.63 -25.17 20.51
N SER A 687 17.49 -24.18 20.76
CA SER A 687 18.31 -24.12 21.97
C SER A 687 17.55 -23.61 23.20
N GLY A 688 16.40 -22.95 22.99
CA GLY A 688 15.66 -22.23 24.03
C GLY A 688 16.32 -20.92 24.46
N GLU A 689 17.38 -20.46 23.77
CA GLU A 689 18.03 -19.17 24.05
C GLU A 689 17.04 -18.01 23.83
N LYS A 690 16.27 -18.09 22.74
CA LYS A 690 15.21 -17.15 22.43
C LYS A 690 14.06 -17.91 21.77
N PRO A 691 13.03 -18.33 22.53
CA PRO A 691 11.87 -19.05 22.00
C PRO A 691 11.07 -18.17 21.03
N ALA A 692 10.07 -18.76 20.37
CA ALA A 692 9.13 -18.03 19.52
C ALA A 692 8.50 -16.86 20.28
N LEU A 693 8.26 -15.75 19.56
CA LEU A 693 7.65 -14.56 20.14
C LEU A 693 6.25 -14.87 20.72
N THR A 694 6.08 -14.55 21.99
CA THR A 694 4.78 -14.54 22.68
C THR A 694 4.59 -13.23 23.44
N PRO A 695 3.36 -12.73 23.62
CA PRO A 695 3.09 -11.62 24.53
C PRO A 695 3.40 -12.00 26.00
N ASP A 696 3.54 -10.99 26.85
CA ASP A 696 3.58 -11.22 28.30
C ASP A 696 2.19 -11.60 28.83
N SER A 697 2.17 -12.44 29.87
CA SER A 697 0.93 -12.95 30.48
C SER A 697 0.04 -11.86 31.08
N ASN A 698 0.63 -10.71 31.45
CA ASN A 698 -0.05 -9.52 31.97
C ASN A 698 -0.09 -8.36 30.96
N ALA A 699 0.05 -8.64 29.65
CA ALA A 699 -0.12 -7.64 28.61
C ALA A 699 -1.56 -7.12 28.55
N SER A 700 -1.73 -5.84 28.20
CA SER A 700 -3.04 -5.19 28.10
C SER A 700 -3.49 -5.08 26.64
N TYR A 701 -4.67 -5.64 26.34
CA TYR A 701 -5.31 -5.54 25.05
C TYR A 701 -6.46 -4.53 25.09
N TYR A 702 -6.79 -3.95 23.94
CA TYR A 702 -7.97 -3.11 23.79
C TYR A 702 -9.25 -3.92 23.97
N ALA A 703 -9.29 -5.10 23.36
CA ALA A 703 -10.37 -6.06 23.44
C ALA A 703 -9.83 -7.49 23.26
N GLU A 704 -10.59 -8.47 23.73
CA GLU A 704 -10.32 -9.89 23.53
C GLU A 704 -11.53 -10.53 22.84
N VAL A 705 -11.29 -11.18 21.71
CA VAL A 705 -12.30 -11.89 20.92
C VAL A 705 -12.03 -13.38 21.04
N VAL A 706 -13.02 -14.14 21.50
CA VAL A 706 -12.94 -15.61 21.58
C VAL A 706 -13.80 -16.20 20.48
N VAL A 707 -13.18 -16.95 19.57
CA VAL A 707 -13.88 -17.65 18.48
C VAL A 707 -14.24 -19.06 18.94
N ASP A 708 -15.53 -19.33 19.00
CA ASP A 708 -16.07 -20.65 19.32
C ASP A 708 -16.18 -21.49 18.05
N LEU A 709 -15.36 -22.53 17.92
CA LEU A 709 -15.34 -23.41 16.75
C LEU A 709 -16.53 -24.37 16.74
N ASP A 710 -17.15 -24.66 17.90
CA ASP A 710 -18.22 -25.66 17.99
C ASP A 710 -19.53 -25.21 17.34
N ILE A 711 -19.73 -23.89 17.25
CA ILE A 711 -20.92 -23.31 16.61
C ILE A 711 -20.72 -23.07 15.10
N ILE A 712 -19.52 -23.27 14.57
CA ILE A 712 -19.21 -23.15 13.14
C ILE A 712 -19.43 -24.51 12.49
N VAL A 713 -20.67 -24.77 12.09
CA VAL A 713 -21.12 -26.10 11.61
C VAL A 713 -21.46 -26.14 10.13
N GLU A 714 -21.48 -24.99 9.46
CA GLU A 714 -21.75 -24.84 8.02
C GLU A 714 -20.80 -23.82 7.39
N PRO A 715 -20.41 -23.99 6.10
CA PRO A 715 -19.57 -23.03 5.39
C PRO A 715 -20.12 -21.61 5.39
N MET A 716 -19.21 -20.63 5.39
CA MET A 716 -19.51 -19.21 5.62
C MET A 716 -19.18 -18.36 4.40
N ILE A 717 -20.14 -17.56 3.95
CA ILE A 717 -20.03 -16.71 2.76
C ILE A 717 -20.10 -15.24 3.18
N ALA A 718 -19.11 -14.45 2.79
CA ALA A 718 -19.20 -12.99 2.89
C ALA A 718 -20.04 -12.45 1.73
N ASP A 719 -21.16 -11.79 2.08
CA ASP A 719 -22.19 -11.34 1.15
C ASP A 719 -22.25 -9.81 1.14
N PRO A 720 -21.99 -9.13 0.01
CA PRO A 720 -22.11 -7.67 -0.06
C PRO A 720 -23.50 -7.14 0.32
N ASP A 721 -24.58 -7.93 0.16
CA ASP A 721 -25.96 -7.46 0.29
C ASP A 721 -26.25 -6.25 -0.63
N VAL A 722 -25.95 -6.41 -1.92
CA VAL A 722 -26.04 -5.33 -2.93
C VAL A 722 -27.40 -4.65 -3.03
N ASN A 723 -28.45 -5.27 -2.49
CA ASN A 723 -29.83 -4.78 -2.50
C ASN A 723 -30.27 -4.14 -1.17
N ASN A 724 -29.37 -3.96 -0.20
CA ASN A 724 -29.68 -3.25 1.03
C ASN A 724 -30.31 -1.87 0.75
N GLU A 725 -31.35 -1.51 1.51
CA GLU A 725 -32.01 -0.21 1.37
C GLU A 725 -31.05 0.94 1.73
N ASP A 726 -30.19 0.71 2.72
CA ASP A 726 -29.11 1.61 3.09
C ASP A 726 -27.91 1.40 2.16
N VAL A 727 -27.65 2.39 1.30
CA VAL A 727 -26.56 2.34 0.31
C VAL A 727 -25.19 2.15 0.98
N SER A 728 -25.01 2.68 2.20
CA SER A 728 -23.74 2.57 2.93
C SER A 728 -23.37 1.15 3.35
N LYS A 729 -24.34 0.21 3.34
CA LYS A 729 -24.16 -1.18 3.77
C LYS A 729 -24.00 -2.19 2.64
N ARG A 730 -24.19 -1.79 1.39
CA ARG A 730 -24.26 -2.70 0.21
C ARG A 730 -22.97 -3.39 -0.21
N TYR A 731 -21.83 -2.97 0.32
CA TYR A 731 -20.52 -3.47 -0.09
C TYR A 731 -19.56 -3.52 1.10
N THR A 732 -20.07 -3.89 2.27
CA THR A 732 -19.26 -4.11 3.47
C THR A 732 -19.01 -5.60 3.66
N HIS A 733 -17.94 -5.93 4.38
CA HIS A 733 -17.67 -7.31 4.76
C HIS A 733 -18.51 -7.78 5.95
N ASP A 734 -19.35 -6.92 6.53
CA ASP A 734 -20.01 -7.18 7.83
C ASP A 734 -21.14 -8.21 7.75
N THR A 735 -21.60 -8.53 6.54
CA THR A 735 -22.67 -9.51 6.32
C THR A 735 -22.08 -10.87 5.97
N ILE A 736 -22.10 -11.79 6.93
CA ILE A 736 -21.70 -13.19 6.76
C ILE A 736 -22.95 -14.07 6.80
N ARG A 737 -23.09 -14.99 5.83
CA ARG A 737 -24.24 -15.90 5.71
C ARG A 737 -23.77 -17.34 5.55
N ASP A 738 -24.49 -18.28 6.17
CA ASP A 738 -24.25 -19.71 6.01
C ASP A 738 -24.88 -20.25 4.70
N LEU A 739 -24.60 -21.52 4.37
CA LEU A 739 -25.22 -22.17 3.20
C LEU A 739 -26.75 -22.27 3.32
N THR A 740 -27.26 -22.55 4.52
CA THR A 740 -28.70 -22.71 4.76
C THR A 740 -29.49 -21.46 4.37
N PHE A 741 -28.95 -20.26 4.58
CA PHE A 741 -29.57 -19.01 4.14
C PHE A 741 -29.95 -19.01 2.65
N TYR A 742 -29.11 -19.59 1.78
CA TYR A 742 -29.32 -19.58 0.33
C TYR A 742 -30.27 -20.68 -0.18
N GLY A 743 -30.67 -21.62 0.67
CA GLY A 743 -31.63 -22.67 0.36
C GLY A 743 -31.23 -23.64 -0.76
N GLY A 744 -29.99 -23.54 -1.27
CA GLY A 744 -29.51 -24.30 -2.41
C GLY A 744 -29.89 -23.74 -3.78
N ASP A 745 -30.49 -22.55 -3.89
CA ASP A 745 -31.08 -22.05 -5.15
C ASP A 745 -30.44 -20.76 -5.70
N LYS A 746 -29.57 -20.07 -4.93
CA LYS A 746 -28.92 -18.83 -5.40
C LYS A 746 -28.02 -19.13 -6.60
N LYS A 747 -28.37 -18.60 -7.77
CA LYS A 747 -27.60 -18.76 -9.01
C LYS A 747 -26.19 -18.20 -8.87
N VAL A 748 -25.22 -18.90 -9.45
CA VAL A 748 -23.82 -18.46 -9.61
C VAL A 748 -23.51 -18.43 -11.09
N ASP A 749 -23.01 -17.29 -11.56
CA ASP A 749 -22.68 -17.05 -12.97
C ASP A 749 -21.18 -17.25 -13.23
N LEU A 750 -20.30 -17.12 -12.22
CA LEU A 750 -18.87 -17.40 -12.33
C LEU A 750 -18.25 -17.82 -10.99
N GLY A 751 -17.43 -18.87 -11.00
CA GLY A 751 -16.57 -19.27 -9.88
C GLY A 751 -15.12 -18.86 -10.08
N PHE A 752 -14.44 -18.39 -9.03
CA PHE A 752 -13.01 -18.04 -9.08
C PHE A 752 -12.23 -18.60 -7.90
N VAL A 753 -11.27 -19.49 -8.17
CA VAL A 753 -10.30 -20.02 -7.20
C VAL A 753 -8.91 -19.47 -7.53
N GLY A 754 -8.54 -18.38 -6.87
CA GLY A 754 -7.24 -17.75 -7.07
C GLY A 754 -7.13 -16.48 -6.24
N SER A 755 -5.94 -16.21 -5.69
CA SER A 755 -5.52 -14.97 -5.01
C SER A 755 -4.35 -15.28 -4.09
N CYS A 756 -3.95 -14.31 -3.26
CA CYS A 756 -3.07 -14.50 -2.12
C CYS A 756 -3.64 -15.42 -1.02
N MET A 757 -4.96 -15.68 -1.00
CA MET A 757 -5.61 -16.57 -0.03
C MET A 757 -5.49 -18.06 -0.39
N VAL A 758 -5.11 -18.39 -1.63
CA VAL A 758 -5.05 -19.78 -2.13
C VAL A 758 -3.67 -20.36 -1.84
N HIS A 759 -3.61 -21.63 -1.41
CA HIS A 759 -2.41 -22.39 -1.12
C HIS A 759 -2.30 -23.62 -2.03
N LYS A 760 -1.23 -24.40 -1.89
CA LYS A 760 -1.15 -25.72 -2.55
C LYS A 760 -2.34 -26.60 -2.16
N GLY A 761 -2.69 -26.63 -0.87
CA GLY A 761 -3.81 -27.42 -0.34
C GLY A 761 -5.14 -27.12 -1.03
N ASP A 762 -5.44 -25.84 -1.26
CA ASP A 762 -6.64 -25.42 -1.99
C ASP A 762 -6.73 -26.01 -3.40
N LEU A 763 -5.63 -26.01 -4.17
CA LEU A 763 -5.64 -26.61 -5.50
C LEU A 763 -5.76 -28.14 -5.46
N LYS A 764 -5.23 -28.78 -4.41
CA LYS A 764 -5.46 -30.20 -4.16
C LYS A 764 -6.92 -30.47 -3.86
N ILE A 765 -7.59 -29.62 -3.08
CA ILE A 765 -9.04 -29.69 -2.84
C ILE A 765 -9.79 -29.65 -4.18
N VAL A 766 -9.47 -28.70 -5.07
CA VAL A 766 -10.11 -28.63 -6.41
C VAL A 766 -9.95 -29.98 -7.13
N SER A 767 -8.72 -30.49 -7.21
CA SER A 767 -8.45 -31.76 -7.90
C SER A 767 -9.22 -32.94 -7.27
N GLN A 768 -9.23 -33.06 -5.94
CA GLN A 768 -9.90 -34.16 -5.23
C GLN A 768 -11.43 -34.09 -5.37
N MET A 769 -12.01 -32.89 -5.35
CA MET A 769 -13.43 -32.70 -5.63
C MET A 769 -13.78 -33.14 -7.05
N LEU A 770 -12.97 -32.80 -8.06
CA LEU A 770 -13.17 -33.28 -9.43
C LEU A 770 -13.12 -34.82 -9.49
N ARG A 771 -12.23 -35.48 -8.73
CA ARG A 771 -12.21 -36.96 -8.62
C ARG A 771 -13.48 -37.52 -7.99
N ASN A 772 -13.95 -36.92 -6.89
CA ASN A 772 -15.15 -37.37 -6.19
C ASN A 772 -16.38 -37.25 -7.09
N ILE A 773 -16.52 -36.12 -7.79
CA ILE A 773 -17.62 -35.86 -8.71
C ILE A 773 -17.55 -36.77 -9.94
N GLU A 774 -16.36 -36.96 -10.53
CA GLU A 774 -16.16 -37.94 -11.61
C GLU A 774 -16.53 -39.35 -11.16
N ARG A 775 -16.11 -39.78 -9.96
CA ARG A 775 -16.42 -41.10 -9.42
C ARG A 775 -17.93 -41.32 -9.29
N LYS A 776 -18.67 -40.29 -8.87
CA LYS A 776 -20.12 -40.36 -8.68
C LYS A 776 -20.90 -40.28 -10.00
N ASN A 777 -20.52 -39.36 -10.88
CA ASN A 777 -21.32 -38.98 -12.05
C ASN A 777 -20.75 -39.49 -13.39
N GLY A 778 -19.54 -40.06 -13.39
CA GLY A 778 -18.81 -40.52 -14.58
C GLY A 778 -18.13 -39.40 -15.40
N LYS A 779 -18.51 -38.13 -15.18
CA LYS A 779 -17.90 -36.93 -15.78
C LYS A 779 -18.11 -35.72 -14.86
N VAL A 780 -17.33 -34.67 -15.10
CA VAL A 780 -17.55 -33.34 -14.50
C VAL A 780 -18.05 -32.40 -15.60
N GLU A 781 -19.14 -31.71 -15.35
CA GLU A 781 -19.68 -30.66 -16.23
C GLU A 781 -19.87 -29.38 -15.42
N PHE A 782 -19.51 -28.25 -16.04
CA PHE A 782 -19.62 -26.93 -15.43
C PHE A 782 -20.91 -26.27 -15.89
N SER A 783 -21.74 -25.83 -14.94
CA SER A 783 -22.94 -25.04 -15.25
C SER A 783 -22.67 -23.53 -15.20
N ALA A 784 -21.52 -23.14 -14.65
CA ALA A 784 -20.91 -21.82 -14.71
C ALA A 784 -19.38 -21.98 -14.87
N PRO A 785 -18.67 -21.03 -15.52
CA PRO A 785 -17.22 -21.05 -15.62
C PRO A 785 -16.53 -21.13 -14.26
N LEU A 786 -15.43 -21.89 -14.20
CA LEU A 786 -14.53 -21.92 -13.05
C LEU A 786 -13.15 -21.42 -13.47
N VAL A 787 -12.76 -20.23 -13.02
CA VAL A 787 -11.42 -19.69 -13.26
C VAL A 787 -10.52 -20.09 -12.10
N VAL A 788 -9.42 -20.78 -12.38
CA VAL A 788 -8.44 -21.25 -11.38
C VAL A 788 -7.09 -20.61 -11.67
N ALA A 789 -6.52 -19.90 -10.71
CA ALA A 789 -5.19 -19.31 -10.81
C ALA A 789 -4.35 -19.74 -9.61
N ALA A 790 -3.31 -20.55 -9.87
CA ALA A 790 -2.31 -20.87 -8.84
C ALA A 790 -1.59 -19.59 -8.40
N PRO A 791 -1.22 -19.46 -7.11
CA PRO A 791 -0.57 -18.23 -6.67
C PRO A 791 0.90 -18.15 -7.07
N THR A 792 1.60 -19.27 -7.28
CA THR A 792 3.03 -19.30 -7.67
C THR A 792 3.35 -20.43 -8.64
N TYR A 793 4.44 -20.27 -9.41
CA TYR A 793 4.97 -21.35 -10.26
C TYR A 793 5.47 -22.55 -9.45
N ASN A 794 6.09 -22.32 -8.28
CA ASN A 794 6.58 -23.42 -7.45
C ASN A 794 5.42 -24.36 -7.03
N ILE A 795 4.23 -23.81 -6.75
CA ILE A 795 3.05 -24.63 -6.44
C ILE A 795 2.61 -25.44 -7.66
N ILE A 796 2.65 -24.87 -8.87
CA ILE A 796 2.36 -25.64 -10.10
C ILE A 796 3.35 -26.79 -10.26
N ASP A 797 4.65 -26.53 -10.09
CA ASP A 797 5.70 -27.54 -10.22
C ASP A 797 5.49 -28.70 -9.22
N GLU A 798 5.15 -28.38 -7.97
CA GLU A 798 4.80 -29.37 -6.95
C GLU A 798 3.55 -30.19 -7.33
N LEU A 799 2.47 -29.54 -7.77
CA LEU A 799 1.24 -30.23 -8.20
C LEU A 799 1.44 -31.11 -9.43
N LYS A 800 2.33 -30.72 -10.36
CA LYS A 800 2.74 -31.55 -11.50
C LYS A 800 3.50 -32.79 -11.03
N ALA A 801 4.44 -32.64 -10.11
CA ALA A 801 5.19 -33.76 -9.55
C ALA A 801 4.30 -34.74 -8.76
N GLU A 802 3.26 -34.22 -8.09
CA GLU A 802 2.29 -35.01 -7.32
C GLU A 802 1.17 -35.64 -8.20
N GLY A 803 1.04 -35.23 -9.47
CA GLY A 803 0.03 -35.74 -10.42
C GLY A 803 -1.36 -35.12 -10.27
N ASP A 804 -1.51 -34.10 -9.40
CA ASP A 804 -2.78 -33.38 -9.20
C ASP A 804 -3.05 -32.41 -10.35
N TRP A 805 -2.00 -31.81 -10.94
CA TRP A 805 -2.15 -30.90 -12.07
C TRP A 805 -2.72 -31.56 -13.32
N GLU A 806 -2.36 -32.83 -13.61
CA GLU A 806 -2.89 -33.59 -14.76
C GLU A 806 -4.41 -33.70 -14.72
N LEU A 807 -5.00 -33.81 -13.52
CA LEU A 807 -6.44 -33.85 -13.36
C LEU A 807 -7.09 -32.49 -13.58
N LEU A 808 -6.42 -31.41 -13.15
CA LEU A 808 -6.87 -30.05 -13.43
C LEU A 808 -6.86 -29.80 -14.95
N GLU A 809 -5.78 -30.18 -15.63
CA GLU A 809 -5.66 -30.08 -17.09
C GLU A 809 -6.77 -30.88 -17.81
N LYS A 810 -7.04 -32.11 -17.36
CA LYS A 810 -8.09 -32.97 -17.95
C LYS A 810 -9.46 -32.31 -18.04
N TYR A 811 -9.84 -31.48 -17.06
CA TYR A 811 -11.15 -30.82 -17.00
C TYR A 811 -11.12 -29.35 -17.39
N SER A 812 -9.96 -28.84 -17.80
CA SER A 812 -9.82 -27.48 -18.27
C SER A 812 -9.91 -27.38 -19.78
N GLY A 813 -10.65 -26.39 -20.27
CA GLY A 813 -10.66 -26.05 -21.70
C GLY A 813 -9.61 -24.99 -22.06
N PHE A 814 -8.83 -24.50 -21.10
CA PHE A 814 -7.80 -23.50 -21.31
C PHE A 814 -6.69 -23.62 -20.28
N GLU A 815 -5.44 -23.72 -20.73
CA GLU A 815 -4.25 -23.54 -19.89
C GLU A 815 -3.42 -22.38 -20.43
N PHE A 816 -2.89 -21.56 -19.52
CA PHE A 816 -1.99 -20.48 -19.87
C PHE A 816 -0.71 -21.00 -20.57
N ASN A 817 -0.10 -20.14 -21.39
CA ASN A 817 1.15 -20.46 -22.08
C ASN A 817 2.15 -19.30 -21.94
N ASP A 818 3.30 -19.55 -21.33
CA ASP A 818 4.35 -18.53 -21.17
C ASP A 818 5.04 -18.12 -22.46
N ASN A 819 5.07 -19.01 -23.46
CA ASN A 819 5.61 -18.70 -24.78
C ASN A 819 4.62 -17.92 -25.65
N ALA A 820 3.35 -17.86 -25.25
CA ALA A 820 2.29 -17.16 -25.96
C ALA A 820 1.33 -16.49 -24.95
N PRO A 821 1.79 -15.48 -24.19
CA PRO A 821 0.94 -14.79 -23.22
C PRO A 821 -0.24 -14.11 -23.90
N LYS A 822 -1.39 -14.06 -23.22
CA LYS A 822 -2.59 -13.38 -23.73
C LYS A 822 -2.31 -11.89 -23.94
N GLY A 823 -2.75 -11.36 -25.08
CA GLY A 823 -2.69 -9.92 -25.39
C GLY A 823 -3.94 -9.13 -25.00
N ALA A 824 -5.02 -9.81 -24.60
CA ALA A 824 -6.28 -9.20 -24.19
C ALA A 824 -6.91 -9.95 -23.00
N ALA A 825 -7.62 -9.23 -22.15
CA ALA A 825 -8.41 -9.78 -21.06
C ALA A 825 -9.71 -10.37 -21.58
N ARG A 826 -10.26 -11.37 -20.89
CA ARG A 826 -11.61 -11.85 -21.08
C ARG A 826 -12.60 -10.98 -20.33
N THR A 827 -13.76 -10.82 -20.95
CA THR A 827 -14.95 -10.19 -20.37
C THR A 827 -16.17 -11.10 -20.45
N GLU A 828 -16.02 -12.28 -21.07
CA GLU A 828 -17.05 -13.30 -21.30
C GLU A 828 -16.39 -14.67 -21.15
N TYR A 829 -17.14 -15.67 -20.68
CA TYR A 829 -16.61 -17.00 -20.39
C TYR A 829 -17.57 -18.11 -20.85
N GLU A 830 -17.01 -19.14 -21.46
CA GLU A 830 -17.71 -20.41 -21.66
C GLU A 830 -17.73 -21.22 -20.36
N ASN A 831 -18.79 -22.01 -20.17
CA ASN A 831 -19.00 -22.89 -19.01
C ASN A 831 -18.01 -24.06 -18.99
N MET A 832 -16.76 -23.77 -18.59
CA MET A 832 -15.67 -24.72 -18.44
C MET A 832 -14.68 -24.23 -17.38
N MET A 833 -13.70 -25.06 -17.04
CA MET A 833 -12.61 -24.64 -16.15
C MET A 833 -11.47 -23.99 -16.95
N TYR A 834 -10.88 -22.93 -16.41
CA TYR A 834 -9.72 -22.23 -16.95
C TYR A 834 -8.56 -22.33 -15.97
N LEU A 835 -7.39 -22.78 -16.44
CA LEU A 835 -6.12 -22.70 -15.71
C LEU A 835 -5.37 -21.45 -16.16
N GLU A 836 -5.48 -20.42 -15.34
CA GLU A 836 -4.85 -19.13 -15.56
C GLU A 836 -3.41 -19.09 -15.06
N ARG A 837 -2.63 -18.17 -15.65
CA ARG A 837 -1.23 -17.94 -15.27
C ARG A 837 -1.14 -17.56 -13.79
N PRO A 838 -0.07 -17.99 -13.07
CA PRO A 838 0.17 -17.53 -11.72
C PRO A 838 0.11 -16.01 -11.58
N GLY A 839 -0.63 -15.53 -10.58
CA GLY A 839 -0.83 -14.10 -10.33
C GLY A 839 -2.18 -13.77 -9.72
N CYS A 840 -2.47 -12.48 -9.56
CA CYS A 840 -3.67 -12.03 -8.84
C CYS A 840 -4.96 -12.21 -9.66
N ASN A 841 -4.88 -12.17 -11.00
CA ASN A 841 -6.01 -12.41 -11.91
C ASN A 841 -7.30 -11.62 -11.51
N LEU A 842 -8.47 -12.25 -11.50
CA LEU A 842 -9.76 -11.66 -11.13
C LEU A 842 -9.79 -11.04 -9.72
N CYS A 843 -8.88 -11.41 -8.80
CA CYS A 843 -8.82 -10.83 -7.45
C CYS A 843 -8.65 -9.30 -7.49
N MET A 844 -7.87 -8.79 -8.45
CA MET A 844 -7.73 -7.35 -8.64
C MET A 844 -8.78 -6.78 -9.61
N GLY A 845 -9.21 -7.57 -10.59
CA GLY A 845 -10.17 -7.16 -11.60
C GLY A 845 -9.71 -5.98 -12.43
N ASN A 846 -8.38 -5.81 -12.60
CA ASN A 846 -7.78 -4.77 -13.45
C ASN A 846 -7.53 -5.24 -14.89
N GLN A 847 -7.43 -6.56 -15.09
CA GLN A 847 -7.31 -7.19 -16.41
C GLN A 847 -8.58 -7.98 -16.68
N GLU A 848 -8.64 -9.24 -16.25
CA GLU A 848 -9.84 -10.09 -16.34
C GLU A 848 -11.01 -9.49 -15.55
N LYS A 849 -12.22 -9.63 -16.09
CA LYS A 849 -13.49 -9.20 -15.48
C LYS A 849 -14.57 -10.25 -15.72
N ALA A 850 -15.53 -10.37 -14.81
CA ALA A 850 -16.77 -11.11 -15.05
C ALA A 850 -17.75 -10.30 -15.94
N GLU A 851 -18.77 -10.96 -16.48
CA GLU A 851 -19.79 -10.28 -17.29
C GLU A 851 -20.65 -9.35 -16.43
N LYS A 852 -21.17 -8.27 -17.03
CA LYS A 852 -21.94 -7.28 -16.28
C LYS A 852 -23.22 -7.90 -15.69
N GLY A 853 -23.42 -7.70 -14.39
CA GLY A 853 -24.55 -8.24 -13.65
C GLY A 853 -24.37 -9.68 -13.16
N ASP A 854 -23.21 -10.30 -13.35
CA ASP A 854 -22.94 -11.64 -12.85
C ASP A 854 -22.98 -11.73 -11.32
N THR A 855 -23.40 -12.90 -10.84
CA THR A 855 -23.15 -13.36 -9.47
C THR A 855 -21.85 -14.16 -9.46
N VAL A 856 -20.78 -13.55 -8.95
CA VAL A 856 -19.46 -14.17 -8.82
C VAL A 856 -19.30 -14.76 -7.43
N LEU A 857 -18.79 -15.98 -7.34
CA LEU A 857 -18.37 -16.61 -6.07
C LEU A 857 -16.87 -16.88 -6.11
N ALA A 858 -16.10 -16.30 -5.20
CA ALA A 858 -14.64 -16.25 -5.29
C ALA A 858 -13.92 -16.57 -3.98
N THR A 859 -12.71 -17.12 -4.08
CA THR A 859 -11.78 -17.26 -2.93
C THR A 859 -10.94 -16.00 -2.69
N SER A 860 -11.17 -14.94 -3.47
CA SER A 860 -10.49 -13.65 -3.35
C SER A 860 -10.81 -12.92 -2.04
N THR A 861 -10.32 -11.69 -1.87
CA THR A 861 -10.45 -10.94 -0.62
C THR A 861 -11.53 -9.86 -0.63
N ARG A 862 -12.02 -9.41 -1.80
CA ARG A 862 -12.86 -8.20 -1.91
C ARG A 862 -14.15 -8.39 -2.68
N LEU A 863 -15.17 -7.67 -2.21
CA LEU A 863 -16.55 -7.70 -2.72
C LEU A 863 -17.08 -6.31 -3.16
N PHE A 864 -16.20 -5.31 -3.32
CA PHE A 864 -16.60 -3.95 -3.68
C PHE A 864 -17.27 -3.85 -5.06
N GLN A 865 -18.18 -2.88 -5.20
CA GLN A 865 -18.84 -2.57 -6.46
C GLN A 865 -17.82 -2.35 -7.59
N GLY A 866 -18.07 -2.95 -8.75
CA GLY A 866 -17.22 -2.79 -9.92
C GLY A 866 -15.86 -3.48 -9.83
N ARG A 867 -15.53 -4.17 -8.73
CA ARG A 867 -14.21 -4.78 -8.51
C ARG A 867 -13.96 -5.93 -9.47
N VAL A 868 -14.72 -7.01 -9.35
CA VAL A 868 -14.66 -8.18 -10.24
C VAL A 868 -15.75 -8.10 -11.31
N VAL A 869 -16.89 -7.53 -10.94
CA VAL A 869 -18.10 -7.44 -11.74
C VAL A 869 -18.70 -6.04 -11.68
N GLU A 870 -19.15 -5.53 -12.82
CA GLU A 870 -19.88 -4.26 -12.92
C GLU A 870 -21.40 -4.51 -12.98
N ASP A 871 -22.18 -3.47 -12.69
CA ASP A 871 -23.62 -3.51 -12.87
C ASP A 871 -24.01 -3.60 -14.36
N SER A 872 -25.09 -4.34 -14.63
CA SER A 872 -25.79 -4.29 -15.91
C SER A 872 -27.01 -3.37 -15.81
N GLU A 873 -27.67 -3.08 -16.93
CA GLU A 873 -28.94 -2.33 -16.93
C GLU A 873 -30.08 -3.05 -16.17
N ARG A 874 -29.96 -4.38 -15.96
CA ARG A 874 -31.05 -5.22 -15.42
C ARG A 874 -30.78 -5.80 -14.03
N LYS A 875 -29.51 -5.92 -13.65
CA LYS A 875 -29.06 -6.61 -12.43
C LYS A 875 -27.75 -5.99 -11.93
N LYS A 876 -27.66 -5.77 -10.63
CA LYS A 876 -26.40 -5.38 -9.96
C LYS A 876 -25.41 -6.53 -10.00
N GLY A 877 -24.15 -6.21 -10.30
CA GLY A 877 -23.08 -7.18 -10.17
C GLY A 877 -22.83 -7.49 -8.69
N GLU A 878 -22.68 -8.76 -8.32
CA GLU A 878 -22.37 -9.15 -6.95
C GLU A 878 -21.17 -10.11 -6.91
N SER A 879 -20.26 -9.89 -5.97
CA SER A 879 -19.09 -10.73 -5.75
C SER A 879 -19.11 -11.23 -4.32
N LEU A 880 -19.40 -12.51 -4.13
CA LEU A 880 -19.45 -13.18 -2.84
C LEU A 880 -18.12 -13.89 -2.57
N LEU A 881 -17.71 -13.98 -1.31
CA LEU A 881 -16.46 -14.63 -0.92
C LEU A 881 -16.72 -15.90 -0.14
N ALA A 882 -16.12 -17.01 -0.53
CA ALA A 882 -16.32 -18.32 0.10
C ALA A 882 -15.04 -19.17 0.09
N SER A 883 -15.06 -20.30 0.82
CA SER A 883 -13.99 -21.30 0.80
C SER A 883 -13.90 -22.01 -0.56
N THR A 884 -12.73 -22.56 -0.86
CA THR A 884 -12.45 -23.26 -2.12
C THR A 884 -13.50 -24.32 -2.48
N PRO A 885 -13.93 -25.21 -1.57
CA PRO A 885 -14.90 -26.23 -1.93
C PRO A 885 -16.27 -25.66 -2.33
N VAL A 886 -16.74 -24.62 -1.63
CA VAL A 886 -18.01 -23.96 -1.95
C VAL A 886 -17.96 -23.33 -3.34
N VAL A 887 -16.86 -22.66 -3.69
CA VAL A 887 -16.68 -22.04 -5.02
C VAL A 887 -16.71 -23.09 -6.13
N VAL A 888 -15.93 -24.16 -6.00
CA VAL A 888 -15.83 -25.22 -7.02
C VAL A 888 -17.17 -25.90 -7.22
N LEU A 889 -17.82 -26.31 -6.14
CA LEU A 889 -19.12 -26.99 -6.22
C LEU A 889 -20.18 -26.07 -6.84
N SER A 890 -20.17 -24.79 -6.48
CA SER A 890 -21.12 -23.82 -7.04
C SER A 890 -20.94 -23.60 -8.53
N ALA A 891 -19.70 -23.60 -9.05
CA ALA A 891 -19.45 -23.48 -10.49
C ALA A 891 -19.92 -24.72 -11.27
N ILE A 892 -19.72 -25.91 -10.71
CA ILE A 892 -20.21 -27.16 -11.28
C ILE A 892 -21.75 -27.16 -11.35
N MET A 893 -22.41 -26.69 -10.30
CA MET A 893 -23.87 -26.71 -10.18
C MET A 893 -24.58 -25.48 -10.78
N GLY A 894 -23.88 -24.37 -10.98
CA GLY A 894 -24.44 -23.08 -11.43
C GLY A 894 -25.27 -22.37 -10.34
N ARG A 895 -25.14 -22.82 -9.09
CA ARG A 895 -25.85 -22.31 -7.91
C ARG A 895 -25.09 -22.66 -6.64
N ILE A 896 -25.35 -21.93 -5.56
CA ILE A 896 -24.82 -22.26 -4.22
C ILE A 896 -25.41 -23.62 -3.78
N PRO A 897 -24.58 -24.57 -3.31
CA PRO A 897 -25.03 -25.90 -2.88
C PRO A 897 -25.77 -25.84 -1.53
N ASN A 898 -26.57 -26.87 -1.24
CA ASN A 898 -27.03 -27.11 0.13
C ASN A 898 -25.97 -27.87 0.96
N ILE A 899 -26.18 -27.95 2.27
CA ILE A 899 -25.21 -28.53 3.21
C ILE A 899 -24.92 -30.03 2.96
N GLU A 900 -25.90 -30.80 2.51
CA GLU A 900 -25.73 -32.23 2.26
C GLU A 900 -24.97 -32.47 0.94
N GLU A 901 -25.29 -31.72 -0.11
CA GLU A 901 -24.53 -31.70 -1.37
C GLU A 901 -23.06 -31.33 -1.13
N TYR A 902 -22.83 -30.34 -0.26
CA TYR A 902 -21.50 -29.91 0.14
C TYR A 902 -20.72 -31.02 0.87
N LYS A 903 -21.29 -31.60 1.93
CA LYS A 903 -20.63 -32.66 2.72
C LYS A 903 -20.26 -33.88 1.87
N GLU A 904 -21.12 -34.27 0.95
CA GLU A 904 -20.85 -35.37 0.04
C GLU A 904 -19.69 -35.05 -0.91
N ALA A 905 -19.62 -33.82 -1.43
CA ALA A 905 -18.56 -33.43 -2.36
C ALA A 905 -17.16 -33.40 -1.71
N VAL A 906 -17.10 -33.08 -0.41
CA VAL A 906 -15.85 -32.98 0.35
C VAL A 906 -15.47 -34.24 1.12
N GLU A 907 -16.23 -35.34 0.97
CA GLU A 907 -15.96 -36.58 1.69
C GLU A 907 -14.54 -37.11 1.40
N GLY A 908 -13.77 -37.33 2.47
CA GLY A 908 -12.41 -37.86 2.40
C GLY A 908 -11.35 -36.88 1.88
N ILE A 909 -11.69 -35.59 1.75
CA ILE A 909 -10.76 -34.52 1.38
C ILE A 909 -10.18 -33.91 2.66
N ASP A 910 -8.86 -33.67 2.67
CA ASP A 910 -8.19 -32.90 3.72
C ASP A 910 -8.45 -31.41 3.50
N LEU A 911 -9.50 -30.90 4.14
CA LEU A 911 -9.85 -29.47 4.17
C LEU A 911 -9.03 -28.82 5.28
N THR A 912 -8.14 -27.89 4.94
CA THR A 912 -7.18 -27.22 5.85
C THR A 912 -7.66 -27.20 7.31
N THR A 913 -7.28 -28.22 8.11
CA THR A 913 -7.85 -28.41 9.44
C THR A 913 -7.11 -27.57 10.46
N PHE A 914 -7.84 -26.92 11.36
CA PHE A 914 -7.28 -26.14 12.45
C PHE A 914 -7.64 -26.73 13.81
N VAL A 915 -6.64 -26.84 14.69
CA VAL A 915 -6.80 -27.24 16.09
C VAL A 915 -6.17 -26.15 16.96
N PRO A 916 -6.92 -25.50 17.87
CA PRO A 916 -6.36 -24.51 18.78
C PRO A 916 -5.20 -25.07 19.62
N SER A 917 -4.20 -24.24 19.93
CA SER A 917 -3.14 -24.65 20.85
C SER A 917 -3.69 -24.95 22.24
N ILE A 918 -3.18 -26.03 22.85
CA ILE A 918 -3.45 -26.38 24.25
C ILE A 918 -2.53 -25.63 25.22
N LYS A 919 -1.51 -24.93 24.71
CA LYS A 919 -0.56 -24.14 25.51
C LYS A 919 -1.08 -22.72 25.63
N GLU A 920 -0.90 -22.10 26.79
CA GLU A 920 -1.02 -20.65 26.89
C GLU A 920 0.22 -20.03 26.24
N LEU A 921 0.05 -19.45 25.06
CA LEU A 921 1.13 -18.83 24.27
C LEU A 921 1.50 -17.45 24.85
N VAL A 922 2.00 -17.44 26.08
CA VAL A 922 2.40 -16.25 26.84
C VAL A 922 3.72 -16.50 27.58
N THR A 923 4.48 -15.44 27.85
CA THR A 923 5.65 -15.48 28.75
C THR A 923 5.37 -14.82 30.09
N VAL A 924 6.06 -15.23 31.15
CA VAL A 924 6.00 -14.54 32.45
C VAL A 924 6.61 -13.15 32.27
N GLY A 925 5.79 -12.10 32.41
CA GLY A 925 6.25 -10.71 32.31
C GLY A 925 7.27 -10.37 33.40
N HIS A 926 8.26 -9.54 33.05
CA HIS A 926 9.30 -9.05 33.98
C HIS A 926 8.90 -7.76 34.70
#